data_AF-A0A1S7QSQ6-F1
#
_entry.id   AF-A0A1S7QSQ6-F1
#
_cell.length_a   1.000
_cell.length_b   1.000
_cell.length_c   1.000
_cell.angle_alpha   90.00
_cell.angle_beta   90.00
_cell.angle_gamma   90.00
#
_symmetry.space_group_name_H-M   'P 1'
#
loop_
_entity.id
_entity.type
_entity.pdbx_description
1 polymer ?
#
loop_
_entity_poly.entity_id
_entity_poly.type
_entity_poly.pdbx_seq_one_letter_code
_entity_poly.pdbx_strand_id
1 'polypeptide(L)'
;MAARQRIIPVRREYNRWVANQTLEDYALRFTAKSARQFSSNRISHTAIGAISFLALEAIGGAITLSYGTTNAFYAILVAAIAMLAVGLPISRYAIRHGVDIDLLTRGASFGYIGSTITSLIYAAFTFMLFAIEASIMSGALELALGIPLWIGYIISAVMVIPLVTHGVRLISRFQIITQPFWIVLNVLPFIFIALMDWEKYDLWRAFSGIHHASGPPGTVADFNLVEFGAASAVILALMSQIGEQVDFLRFLPAEGQSRLRHRLAVFLAGAGWVVVGVPKLLAGSFLVVLTFSSGVSVDRAADPAQMYLTAFGYMIPNETAAMLLMVAFVVVSQLKINVMNAYAGSLAWSNFFSRLTHSHPGRVVWLVFNVAIALLLMELGIYRLLEETLGIFSIIAMAWLCTISADLFINKPLGLAPPGIEFKRAHLYDINPVGVGSMALSATIALMAHFGAFGPLAASLAPYLTLIVAFIASPLIAWGTKGKFYLARKPRQKWREESTITCSICEHPFEPEDMAWCPAYAAPICSLCCSLDSRCHDMCKPKAKLNYQVATVAKSFLPDQLVAKLATRLGRYGMAAAIAVTAIGGILAMIAHQVGTASPETADVVNRTILIVFFVFAVIAGIVCWFLVLAHDSRVVAEEESSRQNTLLLKEIAAHKKTDAALQDAKETAEAANRAKSRYVVGLSHELRTPLNAVLGYAQILERDDTIPQPRQSAIKVIRRSADHLSGLIDGLLDISKIEAGRLQVYSNEINIQDFLDQIVDMFRPQAQAKGLEFRHDRSRALPQYVRTDEKRLRQILVNLISNAIKFTDEGTVTFDVGYRSQVASFTVSDTGRGIAQKDLARIYEPFQRGEADSVRPMPGLGLGLTITRLLTNTLGGEISVSSEKDNGSTFRVRLMLSAVHRPSTAPAAEKTIRSYSGPRRTIVVVDDNEDHRELMRQVLSPLDFVVLTAQSGPECLTLIEGVKPDLFLIDISMPGMTGWQLVTKLREAGQTAPLIMLSANIGDGTVAGAGEDNHNDAIAKPVDIRHLCDRLAVHLGLKWIYEADMPPSPSPPPVAQIVHPGAIHIQDLQRLGEIGYIRGIEAKLADLARNTDNLPFTQELGTYVQAFDLAGYAHFLKRFADNDTGDGTT
;
A
#
# COMPACT_ATOMS: atom_id res chain seq x y z
N MET A 1 15.86 -25.83 12.61
CA MET A 1 14.87 -24.72 12.68
C MET A 1 13.90 -24.90 11.54
N ALA A 2 12.60 -25.06 11.82
CA ALA A 2 11.60 -25.31 10.77
C ALA A 2 11.42 -24.07 9.88
N ALA A 3 11.39 -24.29 8.56
CA ALA A 3 11.30 -23.24 7.54
C ALA A 3 10.09 -22.33 7.79
N ARG A 4 10.36 -21.03 7.86
CA ARG A 4 9.38 -19.96 8.09
C ARG A 4 8.54 -19.80 6.82
N GLN A 5 7.33 -20.36 6.78
CA GLN A 5 6.35 -19.94 5.76
C GLN A 5 5.98 -18.49 6.06
N ARG A 6 6.50 -17.53 5.29
CA ARG A 6 6.08 -16.12 5.37
C ARG A 6 4.68 -15.98 4.76
N ILE A 7 3.66 -16.39 5.50
CA ILE A 7 2.27 -16.09 5.15
C ILE A 7 2.04 -14.61 5.46
N ILE A 8 1.75 -13.80 4.43
CA ILE A 8 1.42 -12.38 4.63
C ILE A 8 0.10 -12.31 5.42
N PRO A 9 0.08 -11.67 6.60
CA PRO A 9 -1.15 -11.49 7.37
C PRO A 9 -2.06 -10.52 6.60
N VAL A 10 -3.00 -11.07 5.83
CA VAL A 10 -4.11 -10.29 5.27
C VAL A 10 -5.06 -9.96 6.42
N ARG A 11 -5.21 -8.66 6.72
CA ARG A 11 -6.20 -8.19 7.70
C ARG A 11 -7.57 -8.65 7.24
N ARG A 12 -8.22 -9.51 8.04
CA ARG A 12 -9.63 -9.82 7.80
C ARG A 12 -10.43 -8.62 8.26
N GLU A 13 -10.90 -7.83 7.30
CA GLU A 13 -12.04 -6.95 7.53
C GLU A 13 -13.22 -7.86 7.81
N TYR A 14 -13.44 -8.17 9.09
CA TYR A 14 -14.72 -8.71 9.51
C TYR A 14 -15.78 -7.72 9.03
N ASN A 15 -16.82 -8.20 8.36
CA ASN A 15 -18.03 -7.39 8.17
C ASN A 15 -18.32 -6.72 9.51
N ARG A 16 -18.62 -5.41 9.53
CA ARG A 16 -18.86 -4.63 10.77
C ARG A 16 -19.81 -5.35 11.75
N TRP A 17 -20.66 -6.21 11.22
CA TRP A 17 -21.61 -7.08 11.92
C TRP A 17 -20.92 -8.18 12.74
N VAL A 18 -19.92 -8.86 12.19
CA VAL A 18 -19.14 -9.93 12.85
C VAL A 18 -18.15 -9.37 13.90
N ALA A 19 -17.69 -8.13 13.72
CA ALA A 19 -16.86 -7.45 14.71
C ALA A 19 -17.64 -7.00 15.96
N ASN A 20 -18.96 -6.80 15.83
CA ASN A 20 -19.80 -6.36 16.93
C ASN A 20 -20.14 -7.52 17.87
N GLN A 21 -19.42 -7.61 18.99
CA GLN A 21 -19.61 -8.63 20.02
C GLN A 21 -21.05 -8.69 20.57
N THR A 22 -21.82 -7.60 20.49
CA THR A 22 -23.23 -7.60 20.92
C THR A 22 -24.20 -8.24 19.92
N LEU A 23 -23.90 -8.20 18.63
CA LEU A 23 -24.72 -8.86 17.60
C LEU A 23 -24.32 -10.34 17.43
N GLU A 24 -23.03 -10.65 17.61
CA GLU A 24 -22.50 -12.01 17.52
C GLU A 24 -22.62 -12.82 18.83
N ASP A 25 -22.78 -12.15 19.98
CA ASP A 25 -22.97 -12.75 21.30
C ASP A 25 -21.95 -13.86 21.65
N TYR A 26 -20.69 -13.63 21.31
CA TYR A 26 -19.59 -14.59 21.45
C TYR A 26 -19.81 -15.92 20.69
N ALA A 27 -20.55 -15.92 19.57
CA ALA A 27 -20.56 -17.04 18.64
C ALA A 27 -19.11 -17.46 18.31
N LEU A 28 -18.81 -18.76 18.43
CA LEU A 28 -17.50 -19.39 18.18
C LEU A 28 -16.39 -19.10 19.20
N ARG A 29 -16.67 -18.35 20.28
CA ARG A 29 -15.68 -17.98 21.29
C ARG A 29 -16.12 -18.37 22.69
N PHE A 30 -15.15 -18.55 23.57
CA PHE A 30 -15.40 -18.57 25.00
C PHE A 30 -15.99 -17.23 25.45
N THR A 31 -16.92 -17.26 26.39
CA THR A 31 -17.52 -16.04 26.94
C THR A 31 -16.55 -15.40 27.93
N ALA A 32 -15.89 -14.33 27.49
CA ALA A 32 -14.91 -13.58 28.27
C ALA A 32 -15.43 -13.22 29.68
N LYS A 33 -14.56 -13.20 30.68
CA LYS A 33 -14.93 -12.82 32.06
C LYS A 33 -15.60 -11.44 32.09
N SER A 34 -15.11 -10.52 31.26
CA SER A 34 -15.68 -9.18 31.07
C SER A 34 -17.14 -9.15 30.57
N ALA A 35 -17.62 -10.20 29.88
CA ALA A 35 -19.00 -10.30 29.39
C ALA A 35 -19.96 -11.03 30.35
N ARG A 36 -19.44 -11.66 31.40
CA ARG A 36 -20.22 -12.40 32.41
C ARG A 36 -20.75 -11.47 33.51
N GLN A 37 -21.39 -10.37 33.11
CA GLN A 37 -21.83 -9.29 34.02
C GLN A 37 -23.26 -9.45 34.50
N PHE A 38 -24.04 -10.37 33.93
CA PHE A 38 -25.43 -10.54 34.32
C PHE A 38 -25.53 -11.17 35.73
N SER A 39 -26.49 -10.70 36.54
CA SER A 39 -26.73 -11.26 37.85
C SER A 39 -27.21 -12.72 37.75
N SER A 40 -26.81 -13.57 38.71
CA SER A 40 -27.25 -14.98 38.75
C SER A 40 -28.79 -15.10 38.73
N ASN A 41 -29.49 -14.15 39.34
CA ASN A 41 -30.96 -14.13 39.34
C ASN A 41 -31.53 -13.87 37.95
N ARG A 42 -30.99 -12.89 37.22
CA ARG A 42 -31.46 -12.54 35.88
C ARG A 42 -31.30 -13.69 34.88
N ILE A 43 -30.15 -14.36 34.91
CA ILE A 43 -29.91 -15.52 34.03
C ILE A 43 -30.80 -16.69 34.45
N SER A 44 -30.93 -16.97 35.75
CA SER A 44 -31.82 -18.06 36.21
C SER A 44 -33.26 -17.85 35.75
N HIS A 45 -33.80 -16.64 35.83
CA HIS A 45 -35.14 -16.34 35.30
C HIS A 45 -35.22 -16.48 33.77
N THR A 46 -34.15 -16.09 33.06
CA THR A 46 -34.09 -16.25 31.60
C THR A 46 -34.07 -17.74 31.20
N ALA A 47 -33.32 -18.57 31.94
CA ALA A 47 -33.24 -20.02 31.75
C ALA A 47 -34.56 -20.72 32.07
N ILE A 48 -35.29 -20.31 33.11
CA ILE A 48 -36.66 -20.79 33.39
C ILE A 48 -37.60 -20.49 32.21
N GLY A 49 -37.36 -19.39 31.50
CA GLY A 49 -38.09 -19.05 30.27
C GLY A 49 -38.04 -20.15 29.21
N ALA A 50 -36.96 -20.92 29.12
CA ALA A 50 -36.83 -22.06 28.21
C ALA A 50 -37.65 -23.30 28.63
N ILE A 51 -38.39 -23.25 29.74
CA ILE A 51 -39.29 -24.32 30.20
C ILE A 51 -40.76 -23.97 29.90
N SER A 52 -41.01 -22.79 29.32
CA SER A 52 -42.37 -22.29 29.13
C SER A 52 -43.14 -22.92 27.96
N PHE A 53 -42.47 -23.73 27.15
CA PHE A 53 -43.04 -24.43 26.01
C PHE A 53 -44.14 -25.41 26.40
N LEU A 54 -45.06 -25.65 25.47
CA LEU A 54 -46.21 -26.52 25.70
C LEU A 54 -46.02 -27.93 25.14
N ALA A 55 -44.90 -28.23 24.45
CA ALA A 55 -44.60 -29.61 24.09
C ALA A 55 -44.40 -30.52 25.32
N LEU A 56 -44.07 -30.00 26.52
CA LEU A 56 -44.11 -30.82 27.74
C LEU A 56 -45.52 -31.32 28.04
N GLU A 57 -46.51 -30.43 27.99
CA GLU A 57 -47.90 -30.81 28.19
C GLU A 57 -48.39 -31.75 27.06
N ALA A 58 -48.02 -31.47 25.81
CA ALA A 58 -48.34 -32.34 24.67
C ALA A 58 -47.75 -33.75 24.84
N ILE A 59 -46.45 -33.85 25.16
CA ILE A 59 -45.76 -35.13 25.38
C ILE A 59 -46.36 -35.86 26.57
N GLY A 60 -46.58 -35.17 27.69
CA GLY A 60 -47.21 -35.74 28.88
C GLY A 60 -48.62 -36.28 28.60
N GLY A 61 -49.38 -35.57 27.78
CA GLY A 61 -50.68 -36.01 27.29
C GLY A 61 -50.59 -37.23 26.37
N ALA A 62 -49.73 -37.17 25.35
CA ALA A 62 -49.56 -38.23 24.35
C ALA A 62 -49.13 -39.57 24.97
N ILE A 63 -48.17 -39.55 25.92
CA ILE A 63 -47.74 -40.77 26.61
C ILE A 63 -48.83 -41.31 27.54
N THR A 64 -49.65 -40.43 28.13
CA THR A 64 -50.75 -40.85 29.01
C THR A 64 -51.89 -41.46 28.21
N LEU A 65 -52.26 -40.85 27.07
CA LEU A 65 -53.23 -41.43 26.13
C LEU A 65 -52.78 -42.80 25.65
N SER A 66 -51.51 -42.96 25.29
CA SER A 66 -51.01 -44.21 24.70
C SER A 66 -50.78 -45.32 25.73
N TYR A 67 -50.24 -44.97 26.91
CA TYR A 67 -49.67 -45.93 27.87
C TYR A 67 -50.31 -45.89 29.26
N GLY A 68 -51.28 -45.00 29.50
CA GLY A 68 -51.94 -44.84 30.79
C GLY A 68 -51.17 -44.01 31.81
N THR A 69 -51.88 -43.59 32.86
CA THR A 69 -51.38 -42.63 33.86
C THR A 69 -50.25 -43.19 34.72
N THR A 70 -50.34 -44.45 35.15
CA THR A 70 -49.34 -45.08 36.02
C THR A 70 -47.99 -45.21 35.33
N ASN A 71 -47.98 -45.71 34.08
CA ASN A 71 -46.75 -45.84 33.30
C ASN A 71 -46.15 -44.47 32.98
N ALA A 72 -46.98 -43.50 32.56
CA ALA A 72 -46.55 -42.13 32.31
C ALA A 72 -45.93 -41.48 33.55
N PHE A 73 -46.56 -41.60 34.72
CA PHE A 73 -46.06 -41.03 35.98
C PHE A 73 -44.66 -41.54 36.33
N TYR A 74 -44.47 -42.87 36.33
CA TYR A 74 -43.17 -43.45 36.64
C TYR A 74 -42.13 -43.13 35.56
N ALA A 75 -42.52 -43.13 34.28
CA ALA A 75 -41.65 -42.74 33.17
C ALA A 75 -41.13 -41.31 33.34
N ILE A 76 -42.01 -40.36 33.67
CA ILE A 76 -41.67 -38.96 33.95
C ILE A 76 -40.64 -38.87 35.09
N LEU A 77 -40.89 -39.57 36.20
CA LEU A 77 -40.01 -39.50 37.37
C LEU A 77 -38.62 -40.10 37.08
N VAL A 78 -38.56 -41.29 36.48
CA VAL A 78 -37.27 -41.97 36.20
C VAL A 78 -36.49 -41.24 35.11
N ALA A 79 -37.15 -40.78 34.04
CA ALA A 79 -36.51 -39.96 33.02
C ALA A 79 -35.99 -38.64 33.60
N ALA A 80 -36.72 -38.00 34.52
CA ALA A 80 -36.26 -36.79 35.21
C ALA A 80 -34.98 -37.03 36.03
N ILE A 81 -34.91 -38.14 36.76
CA ILE A 81 -33.70 -38.52 37.52
C ILE A 81 -32.51 -38.72 36.56
N ALA A 82 -32.73 -39.41 35.44
CA ALA A 82 -31.69 -39.61 34.42
C ALA A 82 -31.22 -38.27 33.80
N MET A 83 -32.14 -37.38 33.44
CA MET A 83 -31.83 -36.05 32.91
C MET A 83 -31.05 -35.19 33.91
N LEU A 84 -31.42 -35.23 35.20
CA LEU A 84 -30.68 -34.54 36.26
C LEU A 84 -29.27 -35.09 36.43
N ALA A 85 -29.12 -36.41 36.45
CA ALA A 85 -27.83 -37.07 36.61
C ALA A 85 -26.86 -36.73 35.46
N VAL A 86 -27.35 -36.67 34.22
CA VAL A 86 -26.58 -36.31 33.03
C VAL A 86 -26.32 -34.79 32.95
N GLY A 87 -27.32 -33.96 33.25
CA GLY A 87 -27.24 -32.51 33.11
C GLY A 87 -26.37 -31.83 34.14
N LEU A 88 -26.35 -32.31 35.39
CA LEU A 88 -25.63 -31.67 36.49
C LEU A 88 -24.11 -31.48 36.24
N PRO A 89 -23.33 -32.50 35.81
CA PRO A 89 -21.91 -32.32 35.50
C PRO A 89 -21.70 -31.37 34.31
N ILE A 90 -22.56 -31.44 33.30
CA ILE A 90 -22.50 -30.58 32.10
C ILE A 90 -22.68 -29.10 32.51
N SER A 91 -23.76 -28.77 33.21
CA SER A 91 -24.04 -27.41 33.67
C SER A 91 -22.92 -26.87 34.57
N ARG A 92 -22.38 -27.69 35.47
CA ARG A 92 -21.31 -27.29 36.39
C ARG A 92 -20.03 -26.88 35.65
N TYR A 93 -19.60 -27.67 34.66
CA TYR A 93 -18.39 -27.37 33.89
C TYR A 93 -18.59 -26.21 32.91
N ALA A 94 -19.76 -26.11 32.28
CA ALA A 94 -20.11 -25.00 31.40
C ALA A 94 -19.98 -23.64 32.11
N ILE A 95 -20.55 -23.52 33.32
CA ILE A 95 -20.49 -22.29 34.11
C ILE A 95 -19.06 -22.04 34.60
N ARG A 96 -18.37 -23.05 35.15
CA ARG A 96 -17.01 -22.86 35.67
C ARG A 96 -16.05 -22.36 34.59
N HIS A 97 -16.20 -22.85 33.37
CA HIS A 97 -15.32 -22.53 32.25
C HIS A 97 -15.91 -21.56 31.23
N GLY A 98 -17.12 -21.03 31.43
CA GLY A 98 -17.79 -20.07 30.52
C GLY A 98 -17.89 -20.54 29.07
N VAL A 99 -18.13 -21.83 28.86
CA VAL A 99 -18.18 -22.47 27.53
C VAL A 99 -19.62 -22.87 27.18
N ASP A 100 -19.95 -22.82 25.89
CA ASP A 100 -21.19 -23.38 25.35
C ASP A 100 -21.11 -24.91 25.23
N ILE A 101 -22.21 -25.54 24.79
CA ILE A 101 -22.28 -27.00 24.71
C ILE A 101 -21.28 -27.56 23.68
N ASP A 102 -21.02 -26.83 22.59
CA ASP A 102 -20.09 -27.24 21.54
C ASP A 102 -18.63 -27.19 22.01
N LEU A 103 -18.20 -26.08 22.60
CA LEU A 103 -16.86 -25.90 23.14
C LEU A 103 -16.60 -26.85 24.31
N LEU A 104 -17.62 -27.14 25.12
CA LEU A 104 -17.55 -28.16 26.15
C LEU A 104 -17.36 -29.57 25.55
N THR A 105 -18.16 -29.92 24.55
CA THR A 105 -18.06 -31.20 23.83
C THR A 105 -16.67 -31.39 23.23
N ARG A 106 -16.15 -30.33 22.63
CA ARG A 106 -14.83 -30.27 22.03
C ARG A 106 -13.71 -30.55 23.04
N GLY A 107 -13.77 -29.93 24.22
CA GLY A 107 -12.74 -30.04 25.25
C GLY A 107 -12.91 -31.18 26.26
N ALA A 108 -14.05 -31.85 26.23
CA ALA A 108 -14.28 -33.12 26.91
C ALA A 108 -13.64 -34.25 26.09
N SER A 109 -14.45 -35.09 25.43
CA SER A 109 -13.98 -36.35 24.85
C SER A 109 -14.07 -36.44 23.32
N PHE A 110 -14.51 -35.40 22.58
CA PHE A 110 -14.76 -35.51 21.13
C PHE A 110 -13.66 -34.95 20.23
N GLY A 111 -12.92 -33.93 20.67
CA GLY A 111 -11.92 -33.26 19.84
C GLY A 111 -12.51 -32.20 18.90
N TYR A 112 -11.65 -31.58 18.09
CA TYR A 112 -12.00 -30.39 17.29
C TYR A 112 -12.96 -30.70 16.13
N ILE A 113 -12.67 -31.71 15.31
CA ILE A 113 -13.55 -32.13 14.22
C ILE A 113 -14.64 -33.08 14.72
N GLY A 114 -14.36 -33.93 15.71
CA GLY A 114 -15.36 -34.82 16.30
C GLY A 114 -16.58 -34.08 16.88
N SER A 115 -16.36 -32.91 17.48
CA SER A 115 -17.46 -32.02 17.93
C SER A 115 -18.30 -31.42 16.80
N THR A 116 -17.88 -31.52 15.54
CA THR A 116 -18.70 -31.11 14.38
C THR A 116 -19.91 -32.05 14.20
N ILE A 117 -19.75 -33.34 14.50
CA ILE A 117 -20.85 -34.32 14.46
C ILE A 117 -21.92 -33.92 15.49
N THR A 118 -21.49 -33.57 16.69
CA THR A 118 -22.40 -33.19 17.78
C THR A 118 -23.06 -31.84 17.55
N SER A 119 -22.35 -30.87 16.94
CA SER A 119 -22.96 -29.62 16.47
C SER A 119 -24.07 -29.86 15.45
N LEU A 120 -23.89 -30.81 14.51
CA LEU A 120 -24.93 -31.15 13.54
C LEU A 120 -26.14 -31.80 14.20
N ILE A 121 -25.90 -32.75 15.12
CA ILE A 121 -26.95 -33.36 15.94
C ILE A 121 -27.73 -32.27 16.68
N TYR A 122 -27.04 -31.37 17.36
CA TYR A 122 -27.65 -30.29 18.12
C TYR A 122 -28.43 -29.31 17.21
N ALA A 123 -27.85 -28.89 16.09
CA ALA A 123 -28.53 -28.04 15.12
C ALA A 123 -29.81 -28.70 14.59
N ALA A 124 -29.78 -30.00 14.32
CA ALA A 124 -30.96 -30.77 13.94
C ALA A 124 -32.07 -30.69 14.98
N PHE A 125 -31.74 -30.91 16.26
CA PHE A 125 -32.71 -30.78 17.35
C PHE A 125 -33.34 -29.39 17.41
N THR A 126 -32.52 -28.34 17.29
CA THR A 126 -33.04 -26.98 17.44
C THR A 126 -34.06 -26.60 16.38
N PHE A 127 -33.89 -26.97 15.10
CA PHE A 127 -34.90 -26.69 14.08
C PHE A 127 -36.11 -27.65 14.16
N MET A 128 -35.91 -28.89 14.63
CA MET A 128 -37.01 -29.86 14.82
C MET A 128 -37.94 -29.39 15.95
N LEU A 129 -37.38 -29.06 17.11
CA LEU A 129 -38.13 -28.50 18.23
C LEU A 129 -38.77 -27.16 17.84
N PHE A 130 -38.06 -26.30 17.10
CA PHE A 130 -38.66 -25.07 16.57
C PHE A 130 -39.90 -25.35 15.71
N ALA A 131 -39.83 -26.33 14.81
CA ALA A 131 -40.97 -26.70 13.96
C ALA A 131 -42.15 -27.22 14.78
N ILE A 132 -41.91 -28.07 15.78
CA ILE A 132 -42.96 -28.59 16.67
C ILE A 132 -43.65 -27.44 17.42
N GLU A 133 -42.90 -26.56 18.08
CA GLU A 133 -43.49 -25.48 18.88
C GLU A 133 -44.17 -24.40 18.02
N ALA A 134 -43.60 -24.11 16.85
CA ALA A 134 -44.25 -23.21 15.88
C ALA A 134 -45.56 -23.82 15.36
N SER A 135 -45.63 -25.14 15.17
CA SER A 135 -46.86 -25.83 14.75
C SER A 135 -47.96 -25.76 15.81
N ILE A 136 -47.62 -25.90 17.10
CA ILE A 136 -48.58 -25.74 18.21
C ILE A 136 -49.14 -24.31 18.22
N MET A 137 -48.29 -23.30 18.02
CA MET A 137 -48.75 -21.91 17.94
C MET A 137 -49.68 -21.69 16.75
N SER A 138 -49.36 -22.26 15.58
CA SER A 138 -50.20 -22.15 14.39
C SER A 138 -51.55 -22.86 14.55
N GLY A 139 -51.60 -23.99 15.24
CA GLY A 139 -52.86 -24.67 15.59
C GLY A 139 -53.75 -23.82 16.51
N ALA A 140 -53.16 -23.14 17.50
CA ALA A 140 -53.92 -22.21 18.35
C ALA A 140 -54.46 -20.98 17.58
N LEU A 141 -53.67 -20.45 16.63
CA LEU A 141 -54.09 -19.34 15.77
C LEU A 141 -55.22 -19.76 14.80
N GLU A 142 -55.16 -20.97 14.26
CA GLU A 142 -56.24 -21.55 13.45
C GLU A 142 -57.51 -21.69 14.29
N LEU A 143 -57.40 -22.31 15.48
CA LEU A 143 -58.54 -22.62 16.34
C LEU A 143 -59.34 -21.38 16.77
N ALA A 144 -58.65 -20.28 17.09
CA ALA A 144 -59.29 -19.09 17.67
C ALA A 144 -59.52 -17.94 16.68
N LEU A 145 -58.67 -17.80 15.65
CA LEU A 145 -58.74 -16.69 14.69
C LEU A 145 -59.09 -17.15 13.27
N GLY A 146 -59.18 -18.46 13.03
CA GLY A 146 -59.45 -19.01 11.68
C GLY A 146 -58.31 -18.78 10.69
N ILE A 147 -57.08 -18.52 11.17
CA ILE A 147 -55.92 -18.30 10.32
C ILE A 147 -55.51 -19.64 9.68
N PRO A 148 -55.41 -19.74 8.34
CA PRO A 148 -54.95 -20.96 7.68
C PRO A 148 -53.55 -21.38 8.16
N LEU A 149 -53.33 -22.69 8.34
CA LEU A 149 -52.09 -23.24 8.89
C LEU A 149 -50.81 -22.74 8.20
N TRP A 150 -50.77 -22.66 6.86
CA TRP A 150 -49.59 -22.18 6.12
C TRP A 150 -49.25 -20.71 6.47
N ILE A 151 -50.25 -19.84 6.62
CA ILE A 151 -50.05 -18.46 7.09
C ILE A 151 -49.59 -18.49 8.55
N GLY A 152 -50.23 -19.34 9.35
CA GLY A 152 -49.86 -19.58 10.73
C GLY A 152 -48.38 -19.96 10.87
N TYR A 153 -47.85 -20.86 10.04
CA TYR A 153 -46.46 -21.29 10.08
C TYR A 153 -45.50 -20.14 9.76
N ILE A 154 -45.82 -19.33 8.74
CA ILE A 154 -45.02 -18.16 8.38
C ILE A 154 -44.99 -17.13 9.52
N ILE A 155 -46.15 -16.80 10.09
CA ILE A 155 -46.26 -15.87 11.23
C ILE A 155 -45.42 -16.40 12.41
N SER A 156 -45.60 -17.69 12.74
CA SER A 156 -44.92 -18.34 13.85
C SER A 156 -43.40 -18.34 13.69
N ALA A 157 -42.91 -18.57 12.47
CA ALA A 157 -41.49 -18.63 12.18
C ALA A 157 -40.83 -17.24 12.14
N VAL A 158 -41.43 -16.28 11.42
CA VAL A 158 -40.82 -14.97 11.13
C VAL A 158 -40.82 -14.06 12.35
N MET A 159 -41.84 -14.13 13.21
CA MET A 159 -41.97 -13.28 14.40
C MET A 159 -40.80 -13.45 15.39
N VAL A 160 -40.11 -14.59 15.35
CA VAL A 160 -38.97 -14.90 16.23
C VAL A 160 -37.70 -14.15 15.84
N ILE A 161 -37.48 -13.89 14.54
CA ILE A 161 -36.24 -13.28 14.03
C ILE A 161 -35.89 -11.97 14.74
N PRO A 162 -36.76 -10.94 14.82
CA PRO A 162 -36.41 -9.68 15.47
C PRO A 162 -36.05 -9.84 16.95
N LEU A 163 -36.65 -10.81 17.65
CA LEU A 163 -36.39 -11.08 19.07
C LEU A 163 -35.01 -11.69 19.33
N VAL A 164 -34.42 -12.39 18.35
CA VAL A 164 -33.13 -13.10 18.48
C VAL A 164 -31.93 -12.30 17.94
N THR A 165 -32.15 -11.38 16.99
CA THR A 165 -31.10 -10.59 16.32
C THR A 165 -30.10 -9.92 17.29
N HIS A 166 -30.59 -9.41 18.41
CA HIS A 166 -29.78 -8.70 19.43
C HIS A 166 -29.26 -9.61 20.56
N GLY A 167 -29.34 -10.94 20.37
CA GLY A 167 -28.78 -11.93 21.29
C GLY A 167 -29.43 -11.96 22.66
N VAL A 168 -28.70 -12.45 23.65
CA VAL A 168 -29.17 -12.72 25.02
C VAL A 168 -29.75 -11.49 25.72
N ARG A 169 -29.33 -10.27 25.36
CA ARG A 169 -29.86 -9.03 25.97
C ARG A 169 -31.35 -8.84 25.72
N LEU A 170 -31.78 -8.95 24.46
CA LEU A 170 -33.19 -8.78 24.07
C LEU A 170 -34.02 -9.98 24.51
N ILE A 171 -33.47 -11.18 24.33
CA ILE A 171 -34.04 -12.44 24.80
C ILE A 171 -34.35 -12.36 26.30
N SER A 172 -33.37 -12.01 27.13
CA SER A 172 -33.54 -11.91 28.58
C SER A 172 -34.61 -10.88 28.98
N ARG A 173 -34.69 -9.74 28.27
CA ARG A 173 -35.76 -8.73 28.52
C ARG A 173 -37.14 -9.29 28.20
N PHE A 174 -37.31 -9.90 27.03
CA PHE A 174 -38.56 -10.52 26.61
C PHE A 174 -39.00 -11.61 27.59
N GLN A 175 -38.07 -12.47 28.02
CA GLN A 175 -38.36 -13.55 28.97
C GLN A 175 -38.87 -13.02 30.32
N ILE A 176 -38.20 -12.00 30.87
CA ILE A 176 -38.54 -11.45 32.19
C ILE A 176 -39.89 -10.73 32.16
N ILE A 177 -40.18 -9.97 31.10
CA ILE A 177 -41.46 -9.24 30.97
C ILE A 177 -42.64 -10.20 30.87
N THR A 178 -42.48 -11.28 30.10
CA THR A 178 -43.55 -12.26 29.88
C THR A 178 -43.72 -13.26 31.03
N GLN A 179 -42.72 -13.39 31.92
CA GLN A 179 -42.69 -14.43 32.95
C GLN A 179 -43.89 -14.40 33.92
N PRO A 180 -44.29 -13.26 34.51
CA PRO A 180 -45.38 -13.25 35.49
C PRO A 180 -46.72 -13.62 34.85
N PHE A 181 -46.98 -13.08 33.66
CA PHE A 181 -48.18 -13.39 32.87
C PHE A 181 -48.26 -14.89 32.54
N TRP A 182 -47.14 -15.45 32.08
CA TRP A 182 -47.05 -16.88 31.77
C TRP A 182 -47.28 -17.76 33.01
N ILE A 183 -46.66 -17.45 34.16
CA ILE A 183 -46.85 -18.25 35.40
C ILE A 183 -48.32 -18.24 35.84
N VAL A 184 -48.96 -17.07 35.84
CA VAL A 184 -50.36 -16.94 36.25
C VAL A 184 -51.26 -17.77 35.34
N LEU A 185 -51.12 -17.63 34.03
CA LEU A 185 -51.95 -18.38 33.07
C LEU A 185 -51.67 -19.87 33.05
N ASN A 186 -50.45 -20.30 33.39
CA ASN A 186 -50.11 -21.71 33.47
C ASN A 186 -50.68 -22.37 34.73
N VAL A 187 -50.64 -21.71 35.89
CA VAL A 187 -50.99 -22.32 37.20
C VAL A 187 -52.47 -22.14 37.56
N LEU A 188 -53.05 -20.97 37.25
CA LEU A 188 -54.40 -20.61 37.70
C LEU A 188 -55.50 -21.59 37.27
N PRO A 189 -55.52 -22.15 36.04
CA PRO A 189 -56.56 -23.09 35.63
C PRO A 189 -56.64 -24.33 36.53
N PHE A 190 -55.50 -24.86 36.99
CA PHE A 190 -55.45 -26.02 37.86
C PHE A 190 -56.06 -25.76 39.24
N ILE A 191 -55.92 -24.53 39.75
CA ILE A 191 -56.54 -24.12 41.02
C ILE A 191 -58.07 -24.13 40.87
N PHE A 192 -58.59 -23.59 39.76
CA PHE A 192 -60.04 -23.58 39.50
C PHE A 192 -60.59 -24.99 39.31
N ILE A 193 -59.92 -25.84 38.53
CA ILE A 193 -60.33 -27.23 38.32
C ILE A 193 -60.36 -27.99 39.66
N ALA A 194 -59.31 -27.85 40.49
CA ALA A 194 -59.24 -28.51 41.79
C ALA A 194 -60.35 -28.05 42.76
N LEU A 195 -60.81 -26.81 42.66
CA LEU A 195 -61.89 -26.27 43.50
C LEU A 195 -63.29 -26.65 42.98
N MET A 196 -63.45 -26.86 41.67
CA MET A 196 -64.75 -27.08 41.04
C MET A 196 -65.09 -28.56 40.80
N ASP A 197 -64.10 -29.41 40.47
CA ASP A 197 -64.34 -30.76 39.94
C ASP A 197 -63.21 -31.73 40.32
N TRP A 198 -63.13 -32.09 41.61
CA TRP A 198 -62.08 -32.98 42.12
C TRP A 198 -62.19 -34.42 41.57
N GLU A 199 -63.39 -34.88 41.19
CA GLU A 199 -63.60 -36.24 40.64
C GLU A 199 -62.78 -36.50 39.36
N LYS A 200 -62.45 -35.45 38.60
CA LYS A 200 -61.57 -35.55 37.43
C LYS A 200 -60.16 -36.04 37.78
N TYR A 201 -59.69 -35.77 38.99
CA TYR A 201 -58.41 -36.30 39.49
C TYR A 201 -58.47 -37.82 39.68
N ASP A 202 -59.59 -38.32 40.21
CA ASP A 202 -59.82 -39.75 40.41
C ASP A 202 -59.98 -40.49 39.09
N LEU A 203 -60.56 -39.83 38.07
CA LEU A 203 -60.63 -40.35 36.70
C LEU A 203 -59.25 -40.38 36.02
N TRP A 204 -58.42 -39.34 36.23
CA TRP A 204 -57.03 -39.33 35.75
C TRP A 204 -56.21 -40.48 36.32
N ARG A 205 -56.32 -40.76 37.63
CA ARG A 205 -55.58 -41.86 38.28
C ARG A 205 -55.96 -43.26 37.76
N ALA A 206 -57.23 -43.45 37.40
CA ALA A 206 -57.75 -44.72 36.91
C ALA A 206 -57.50 -44.95 35.41
N PHE A 207 -57.07 -43.91 34.67
CA PHE A 207 -56.93 -43.96 33.22
C PHE A 207 -55.75 -44.87 32.79
N SER A 208 -56.07 -45.94 32.06
CA SER A 208 -55.11 -46.99 31.67
C SER A 208 -54.62 -46.87 30.22
N GLY A 209 -54.96 -45.78 29.53
CA GLY A 209 -54.65 -45.56 28.12
C GLY A 209 -55.79 -45.97 27.18
N ILE A 210 -55.71 -45.56 25.92
CA ILE A 210 -56.75 -45.80 24.92
C ILE A 210 -56.85 -47.26 24.47
N HIS A 211 -55.78 -48.03 24.67
CA HIS A 211 -55.71 -49.44 24.27
C HIS A 211 -56.15 -50.40 25.38
N HIS A 212 -56.39 -49.90 26.60
CA HIS A 212 -56.78 -50.70 27.77
C HIS A 212 -58.08 -50.19 28.39
N ALA A 213 -58.85 -51.10 28.99
CA ALA A 213 -60.04 -50.70 29.74
C ALA A 213 -59.61 -49.96 31.01
N SER A 214 -60.07 -48.71 31.19
CA SER A 214 -59.79 -47.93 32.39
C SER A 214 -60.63 -48.42 33.57
N GLY A 215 -60.05 -48.38 34.77
CA GLY A 215 -60.75 -48.74 36.01
C GLY A 215 -61.80 -47.70 36.42
N PRO A 216 -62.67 -48.01 37.40
CA PRO A 216 -63.60 -47.03 37.94
C PRO A 216 -62.85 -45.87 38.63
N PRO A 217 -63.42 -44.65 38.66
CA PRO A 217 -62.81 -43.50 39.34
C PRO A 217 -62.42 -43.84 40.78
N GLY A 218 -61.20 -43.46 41.17
CA GLY A 218 -60.62 -43.74 42.50
C GLY A 218 -59.72 -44.98 42.56
N THR A 219 -59.63 -45.74 41.46
CA THR A 219 -58.63 -46.80 41.28
C THR A 219 -57.34 -46.26 40.65
N VAL A 220 -56.30 -47.09 40.60
CA VAL A 220 -55.00 -46.75 39.98
C VAL A 220 -54.80 -47.66 38.78
N ALA A 221 -54.39 -47.09 37.64
CA ALA A 221 -54.09 -47.86 36.44
C ALA A 221 -52.92 -48.85 36.66
N ASP A 222 -52.91 -49.95 35.90
CA ASP A 222 -51.87 -50.98 36.01
C ASP A 222 -50.50 -50.50 35.49
N PHE A 223 -49.43 -51.13 35.98
CA PHE A 223 -48.06 -50.86 35.54
C PHE A 223 -47.56 -51.95 34.58
N ASN A 224 -46.98 -51.52 33.45
CA ASN A 224 -46.38 -52.39 32.44
C ASN A 224 -44.98 -51.88 32.08
N LEU A 225 -43.97 -52.74 32.20
CA LEU A 225 -42.57 -52.37 31.98
C LEU A 225 -42.26 -51.97 30.52
N VAL A 226 -42.92 -52.59 29.54
CA VAL A 226 -42.71 -52.27 28.10
C VAL A 226 -43.33 -50.91 27.77
N GLU A 227 -44.51 -50.61 28.31
CA GLU A 227 -45.16 -49.32 28.12
C GLU A 227 -44.43 -48.21 28.88
N PHE A 228 -43.94 -48.49 30.09
CA PHE A 228 -43.06 -47.60 30.83
C PHE A 228 -41.81 -47.22 30.01
N GLY A 229 -41.14 -48.20 29.39
CA GLY A 229 -39.94 -47.93 28.60
C GLY A 229 -40.24 -47.13 27.34
N ALA A 230 -41.37 -47.41 26.66
CA ALA A 230 -41.81 -46.68 25.48
C ALA A 230 -42.18 -45.22 25.84
N ALA A 231 -42.93 -45.02 26.92
CA ALA A 231 -43.22 -43.68 27.45
C ALA A 231 -41.93 -42.93 27.83
N SER A 232 -40.99 -43.61 28.49
CA SER A 232 -39.70 -43.04 28.87
C SER A 232 -38.87 -42.61 27.67
N ALA A 233 -38.94 -43.35 26.55
CA ALA A 233 -38.20 -43.03 25.34
C ALA A 233 -38.57 -41.67 24.73
N VAL A 234 -39.87 -41.35 24.74
CA VAL A 234 -40.38 -40.06 24.26
C VAL A 234 -39.89 -38.92 25.15
N ILE A 235 -39.97 -39.10 26.47
CA ILE A 235 -39.53 -38.06 27.44
C ILE A 235 -38.02 -37.84 27.34
N LEU A 236 -37.23 -38.90 27.21
CA LEU A 236 -35.78 -38.82 27.11
C LEU A 236 -35.28 -38.14 25.82
N ALA A 237 -36.13 -37.96 24.80
CA ALA A 237 -35.81 -37.13 23.64
C ALA A 237 -35.55 -35.66 24.05
N LEU A 238 -36.19 -35.20 25.14
CA LEU A 238 -36.00 -33.86 25.71
C LEU A 238 -34.65 -33.67 26.40
N MET A 239 -33.84 -34.72 26.56
CA MET A 239 -32.46 -34.63 27.07
C MET A 239 -31.63 -33.63 26.25
N SER A 240 -31.90 -33.51 24.94
CA SER A 240 -31.26 -32.56 24.03
C SER A 240 -31.36 -31.09 24.50
N GLN A 241 -32.39 -30.73 25.25
CA GLN A 241 -32.60 -29.37 25.79
C GLN A 241 -31.54 -28.96 26.81
N ILE A 242 -30.77 -29.91 27.37
CA ILE A 242 -29.60 -29.59 28.20
C ILE A 242 -28.61 -28.72 27.41
N GLY A 243 -28.48 -28.93 26.10
CA GLY A 243 -27.63 -28.09 25.24
C GLY A 243 -28.06 -26.62 25.24
N GLU A 244 -29.37 -26.37 25.10
CA GLU A 244 -29.92 -25.01 25.06
C GLU A 244 -29.70 -24.26 26.37
N GLN A 245 -29.89 -24.94 27.50
CA GLN A 245 -29.62 -24.33 28.81
C GLN A 245 -28.14 -23.94 28.95
N VAL A 246 -27.23 -24.81 28.48
CA VAL A 246 -25.79 -24.58 28.55
C VAL A 246 -25.37 -23.33 27.77
N ASP A 247 -26.02 -23.03 26.65
CA ASP A 247 -25.73 -21.84 25.83
C ASP A 247 -26.04 -20.53 26.56
N PHE A 248 -26.95 -20.52 27.54
CA PHE A 248 -27.22 -19.37 28.42
C PHE A 248 -26.34 -19.37 29.68
N LEU A 249 -26.06 -20.55 30.23
CA LEU A 249 -25.23 -20.71 31.43
C LEU A 249 -23.83 -20.13 31.30
N ARG A 250 -23.27 -20.08 30.08
CA ARG A 250 -21.93 -19.51 29.83
C ARG A 250 -21.80 -18.03 30.21
N PHE A 251 -22.92 -17.29 30.29
CA PHE A 251 -22.95 -15.88 30.70
C PHE A 251 -23.03 -15.67 32.21
N LEU A 252 -23.26 -16.73 32.98
CA LEU A 252 -23.40 -16.67 34.43
C LEU A 252 -22.02 -16.46 35.06
N PRO A 253 -21.80 -15.54 36.01
CA PRO A 253 -20.49 -15.32 36.63
C PRO A 253 -19.98 -16.59 37.35
N ALA A 254 -18.67 -16.79 37.37
CA ALA A 254 -18.05 -18.02 37.92
C ALA A 254 -18.08 -18.06 39.47
N GLU A 255 -18.17 -16.89 40.10
CA GLU A 255 -18.24 -16.73 41.55
C GLU A 255 -19.38 -15.77 41.90
N GLY A 256 -20.11 -16.08 42.98
CA GLY A 256 -21.21 -15.26 43.48
C GLY A 256 -20.99 -14.84 44.93
N GLN A 257 -21.58 -13.70 45.31
CA GLN A 257 -21.42 -13.08 46.65
C GLN A 257 -21.88 -13.99 47.82
N SER A 258 -22.76 -14.97 47.58
CA SER A 258 -23.18 -15.97 48.56
C SER A 258 -23.12 -17.39 47.96
N ARG A 259 -22.35 -18.29 48.60
CA ARG A 259 -22.11 -19.66 48.09
C ARG A 259 -23.39 -20.48 47.90
N LEU A 260 -24.38 -20.36 48.80
CA LEU A 260 -25.63 -21.14 48.71
C LEU A 260 -26.57 -20.60 47.63
N ARG A 261 -26.86 -19.29 47.65
CA ARG A 261 -27.73 -18.64 46.65
C ARG A 261 -27.17 -18.79 45.24
N HIS A 262 -25.84 -18.69 45.10
CA HIS A 262 -25.19 -18.90 43.81
C HIS A 262 -25.30 -20.35 43.34
N ARG A 263 -25.06 -21.34 44.23
CA ARG A 263 -25.25 -22.77 43.87
C ARG A 263 -26.68 -23.09 43.47
N LEU A 264 -27.67 -22.53 44.18
CA LEU A 264 -29.07 -22.76 43.89
C LEU A 264 -29.50 -22.11 42.57
N ALA A 265 -29.06 -20.88 42.29
CA ALA A 265 -29.29 -20.22 41.01
C ALA A 265 -28.60 -20.96 39.85
N VAL A 266 -27.40 -21.50 40.07
CA VAL A 266 -26.68 -22.34 39.10
C VAL A 266 -27.43 -23.64 38.82
N PHE A 267 -27.97 -24.29 39.86
CA PHE A 267 -28.77 -25.50 39.69
C PHE A 267 -30.04 -25.20 38.89
N LEU A 268 -30.83 -24.20 39.31
CA LEU A 268 -32.08 -23.82 38.64
C LEU A 268 -31.89 -23.34 37.20
N ALA A 269 -30.80 -22.64 36.90
CA ALA A 269 -30.48 -22.20 35.54
C ALA A 269 -29.92 -23.32 34.64
N GLY A 270 -29.40 -24.39 35.24
CA GLY A 270 -28.89 -25.57 34.56
C GLY A 270 -29.86 -26.73 34.69
N ALA A 271 -29.36 -27.90 35.12
CA ALA A 271 -30.13 -29.14 35.25
C ALA A 271 -31.46 -29.04 36.05
N GLY A 272 -31.62 -28.02 36.90
CA GLY A 272 -32.83 -27.79 37.69
C GLY A 272 -34.09 -27.48 36.87
N TRP A 273 -33.96 -27.20 35.56
CA TRP A 273 -35.10 -27.05 34.67
C TRP A 273 -36.02 -28.28 34.68
N VAL A 274 -35.44 -29.47 34.84
CA VAL A 274 -36.16 -30.75 34.92
C VAL A 274 -37.16 -30.75 36.09
N VAL A 275 -36.81 -30.12 37.21
CA VAL A 275 -37.67 -30.05 38.40
C VAL A 275 -38.94 -29.24 38.13
N VAL A 276 -38.84 -28.20 37.28
CA VAL A 276 -39.98 -27.40 36.84
C VAL A 276 -40.75 -28.08 35.70
N GLY A 277 -40.06 -28.86 34.87
CA GLY A 277 -40.66 -29.60 33.75
C GLY A 277 -41.53 -30.78 34.18
N VAL A 278 -41.18 -31.48 35.27
CA VAL A 278 -41.97 -32.64 35.79
C VAL A 278 -43.43 -32.26 36.08
N PRO A 279 -43.73 -31.18 36.82
CA PRO A 279 -45.11 -30.72 37.00
C PRO A 279 -45.84 -30.43 35.69
N LYS A 280 -45.17 -29.90 34.66
CA LYS A 280 -45.80 -29.63 33.35
C LYS A 280 -46.13 -30.91 32.58
N LEU A 281 -45.26 -31.91 32.60
CA LEU A 281 -45.56 -33.23 32.02
C LEU A 281 -46.76 -33.89 32.71
N LEU A 282 -46.81 -33.81 34.05
CA LEU A 282 -47.95 -34.31 34.83
C LEU A 282 -49.22 -33.48 34.59
N ALA A 283 -49.07 -32.17 34.41
CA ALA A 283 -50.18 -31.29 34.05
C ALA A 283 -50.76 -31.65 32.68
N GLY A 284 -49.94 -31.92 31.67
CA GLY A 284 -50.39 -32.43 30.38
C GLY A 284 -51.06 -33.80 30.48
N SER A 285 -50.49 -34.71 31.28
CA SER A 285 -51.09 -36.00 31.60
C SER A 285 -52.50 -35.87 32.20
N PHE A 286 -52.71 -34.91 33.09
CA PHE A 286 -54.02 -34.61 33.66
C PHE A 286 -54.96 -33.95 32.64
N LEU A 287 -54.48 -32.90 31.96
CA LEU A 287 -55.30 -32.11 31.02
C LEU A 287 -55.78 -32.94 29.84
N VAL A 288 -54.98 -33.87 29.31
CA VAL A 288 -55.40 -34.71 28.19
C VAL A 288 -56.60 -35.59 28.57
N VAL A 289 -56.58 -36.13 29.78
CA VAL A 289 -57.67 -36.99 30.29
C VAL A 289 -58.91 -36.13 30.56
N LEU A 290 -58.73 -34.93 31.11
CA LEU A 290 -59.81 -33.97 31.28
C LEU A 290 -60.47 -33.62 29.94
N THR A 291 -59.68 -33.19 28.95
CA THR A 291 -60.14 -32.79 27.62
C THR A 291 -60.79 -33.94 26.86
N PHE A 292 -60.22 -35.15 26.93
CA PHE A 292 -60.83 -36.35 26.38
C PHE A 292 -62.17 -36.67 27.05
N SER A 293 -62.25 -36.58 28.39
CA SER A 293 -63.50 -36.80 29.14
C SER A 293 -64.60 -35.78 28.83
N SER A 294 -64.22 -34.61 28.30
CA SER A 294 -65.14 -33.55 27.86
C SER A 294 -65.64 -33.72 26.42
N GLY A 295 -65.30 -34.83 25.75
CA GLY A 295 -65.83 -35.19 24.42
C GLY A 295 -64.96 -34.78 23.23
N VAL A 296 -63.72 -34.32 23.47
CA VAL A 296 -62.76 -34.04 22.39
C VAL A 296 -62.16 -35.34 21.85
N SER A 297 -62.08 -35.48 20.53
CA SER A 297 -61.50 -36.66 19.87
C SER A 297 -60.04 -36.88 20.26
N VAL A 298 -59.59 -38.13 20.30
CA VAL A 298 -58.20 -38.53 20.66
C VAL A 298 -57.15 -37.74 19.88
N ASP A 299 -57.33 -37.58 18.56
CA ASP A 299 -56.40 -36.87 17.67
C ASP A 299 -56.19 -35.39 18.02
N ARG A 300 -57.14 -34.79 18.76
CA ARG A 300 -57.11 -33.37 19.14
C ARG A 300 -56.93 -33.18 20.65
N ALA A 301 -57.19 -34.20 21.46
CA ALA A 301 -57.09 -34.10 22.91
C ALA A 301 -55.63 -33.85 23.36
N ALA A 302 -54.66 -34.40 22.63
CA ALA A 302 -53.23 -34.20 22.89
C ALA A 302 -52.70 -32.80 22.45
N ASP A 303 -53.51 -32.00 21.76
CA ASP A 303 -53.14 -30.63 21.36
C ASP A 303 -53.21 -29.70 22.59
N PRO A 304 -52.09 -29.04 22.98
CA PRO A 304 -52.09 -28.09 24.10
C PRO A 304 -53.11 -26.96 23.96
N ALA A 305 -53.43 -26.52 22.74
CA ALA A 305 -54.44 -25.50 22.52
C ALA A 305 -55.82 -25.97 23.03
N GLN A 306 -56.19 -27.22 22.76
CA GLN A 306 -57.44 -27.82 23.23
C GLN A 306 -57.42 -28.08 24.73
N MET A 307 -56.28 -28.56 25.25
CA MET A 307 -56.08 -28.76 26.70
C MET A 307 -56.34 -27.48 27.49
N TYR A 308 -55.71 -26.38 27.08
CA TYR A 308 -55.84 -25.10 27.77
C TYR A 308 -57.15 -24.39 27.46
N LEU A 309 -57.75 -24.58 26.28
CA LEU A 309 -59.11 -24.10 26.02
C LEU A 309 -60.11 -24.73 27.00
N THR A 310 -60.00 -26.05 27.21
CA THR A 310 -60.82 -26.78 28.18
C THR A 310 -60.57 -26.25 29.59
N ALA A 311 -59.30 -26.09 29.98
CA ALA A 311 -58.92 -25.62 31.31
C ALA A 311 -59.38 -24.17 31.60
N PHE A 312 -59.24 -23.26 30.63
CA PHE A 312 -59.71 -21.88 30.78
C PHE A 312 -61.23 -21.77 30.76
N GLY A 313 -61.94 -22.73 30.15
CA GLY A 313 -63.39 -22.84 30.24
C GLY A 313 -63.92 -23.02 31.67
N TYR A 314 -63.13 -23.64 32.56
CA TYR A 314 -63.46 -23.72 33.99
C TYR A 314 -63.26 -22.38 34.73
N MET A 315 -62.37 -21.51 34.24
CA MET A 315 -62.12 -20.20 34.85
C MET A 315 -63.12 -19.13 34.43
N ILE A 316 -63.51 -19.11 33.15
CA ILE A 316 -64.34 -18.05 32.58
C ILE A 316 -65.52 -18.68 31.81
N PRO A 317 -66.77 -18.38 32.18
CA PRO A 317 -67.96 -18.94 31.54
C PRO A 317 -68.25 -18.38 30.14
N ASN A 318 -67.29 -17.73 29.49
CA ASN A 318 -67.41 -17.15 28.14
C ASN A 318 -66.39 -17.80 27.21
N GLU A 319 -66.88 -18.53 26.21
CA GLU A 319 -66.06 -19.30 25.27
C GLU A 319 -65.08 -18.41 24.48
N THR A 320 -65.51 -17.21 24.05
CA THR A 320 -64.64 -16.29 23.32
C THR A 320 -63.51 -15.77 24.19
N ALA A 321 -63.79 -15.44 25.45
CA ALA A 321 -62.77 -15.00 26.39
C ALA A 321 -61.77 -16.13 26.72
N ALA A 322 -62.26 -17.38 26.89
CA ALA A 322 -61.43 -18.55 27.08
C ALA A 322 -60.52 -18.82 25.86
N MET A 323 -61.05 -18.71 24.63
CA MET A 323 -60.27 -18.82 23.39
C MET A 323 -59.19 -17.74 23.29
N LEU A 324 -59.50 -16.48 23.60
CA LEU A 324 -58.51 -15.39 23.57
C LEU A 324 -57.41 -15.57 24.62
N LEU A 325 -57.76 -16.04 25.82
CA LEU A 325 -56.78 -16.38 26.86
C LEU A 325 -55.91 -17.57 26.45
N MET A 326 -56.50 -18.59 25.84
CA MET A 326 -55.79 -19.73 25.28
C MET A 326 -54.76 -19.27 24.25
N VAL A 327 -55.16 -18.44 23.27
CA VAL A 327 -54.22 -17.90 22.26
C VAL A 327 -53.14 -17.06 22.91
N ALA A 328 -53.49 -16.16 23.82
CA ALA A 328 -52.51 -15.31 24.50
C ALA A 328 -51.49 -16.15 25.28
N PHE A 329 -51.96 -17.20 25.97
CA PHE A 329 -51.11 -18.14 26.69
C PHE A 329 -50.20 -18.92 25.74
N VAL A 330 -50.77 -19.56 24.71
CA VAL A 330 -50.03 -20.36 23.74
C VAL A 330 -49.00 -19.50 23.01
N VAL A 331 -49.38 -18.33 22.48
CA VAL A 331 -48.46 -17.44 21.76
C VAL A 331 -47.31 -17.00 22.65
N VAL A 332 -47.58 -16.62 23.91
CA VAL A 332 -46.51 -16.24 24.86
C VAL A 332 -45.60 -17.42 25.16
N SER A 333 -46.17 -18.61 25.44
CA SER A 333 -45.39 -19.84 25.67
C SER A 333 -44.51 -20.20 24.48
N GLN A 334 -45.06 -20.20 23.27
CA GLN A 334 -44.35 -20.65 22.08
C GLN A 334 -43.33 -19.65 21.56
N LEU A 335 -43.60 -18.35 21.68
CA LEU A 335 -42.56 -17.34 21.43
C LEU A 335 -41.40 -17.47 22.41
N LYS A 336 -41.68 -17.73 23.70
CA LYS A 336 -40.63 -17.86 24.71
C LYS A 336 -39.68 -19.02 24.41
N ILE A 337 -40.13 -20.16 23.88
CA ILE A 337 -39.22 -21.26 23.52
C ILE A 337 -38.63 -21.12 22.12
N ASN A 338 -39.39 -20.67 21.13
CA ASN A 338 -38.89 -20.59 19.76
C ASN A 338 -37.76 -19.59 19.61
N VAL A 339 -37.77 -18.52 20.41
CA VAL A 339 -36.63 -17.58 20.52
C VAL A 339 -35.36 -18.30 21.02
N MET A 340 -35.48 -19.31 21.88
CA MET A 340 -34.35 -20.07 22.43
C MET A 340 -33.86 -21.09 21.42
N ASN A 341 -34.76 -21.86 20.82
CA ASN A 341 -34.44 -22.82 19.75
C ASN A 341 -33.75 -22.11 18.57
N ALA A 342 -34.25 -20.95 18.14
CA ALA A 342 -33.65 -20.18 17.07
C ALA A 342 -32.29 -19.59 17.44
N TYR A 343 -32.11 -19.14 18.69
CA TYR A 343 -30.83 -18.67 19.20
C TYR A 343 -29.79 -19.80 19.23
N ALA A 344 -30.12 -20.93 19.86
CA ALA A 344 -29.28 -22.12 19.94
C ALA A 344 -28.90 -22.66 18.56
N GLY A 345 -29.89 -22.80 17.65
CA GLY A 345 -29.66 -23.26 16.28
C GLY A 345 -28.72 -22.35 15.50
N SER A 346 -28.85 -21.03 15.64
CA SER A 346 -27.94 -20.07 15.00
C SER A 346 -26.48 -20.24 15.45
N LEU A 347 -26.25 -20.58 16.72
CA LEU A 347 -24.93 -20.88 17.27
C LEU A 347 -24.40 -22.23 16.79
N ALA A 348 -25.25 -23.26 16.80
CA ALA A 348 -24.89 -24.61 16.36
C ALA A 348 -24.46 -24.64 14.88
N TRP A 349 -25.22 -23.99 13.99
CA TRP A 349 -24.88 -23.86 12.57
C TRP A 349 -23.60 -23.06 12.35
N SER A 350 -23.42 -21.95 13.09
CA SER A 350 -22.19 -21.17 13.06
C SER A 350 -20.97 -22.03 13.43
N ASN A 351 -21.07 -22.80 14.53
CA ASN A 351 -20.04 -23.72 15.00
C ASN A 351 -19.74 -24.85 14.00
N PHE A 352 -20.77 -25.42 13.36
CA PHE A 352 -20.64 -26.46 12.36
C PHE A 352 -19.93 -25.97 11.09
N PHE A 353 -20.47 -24.93 10.43
CA PHE A 353 -19.95 -24.47 9.15
C PHE A 353 -18.61 -23.76 9.26
N SER A 354 -18.37 -22.98 10.32
CA SER A 354 -17.06 -22.34 10.52
C SER A 354 -15.90 -23.34 10.58
N ARG A 355 -16.13 -24.56 11.08
CA ARG A 355 -15.12 -25.63 11.09
C ARG A 355 -14.98 -26.31 9.74
N LEU A 356 -16.10 -26.53 9.05
CA LEU A 356 -16.12 -27.24 7.78
C LEU A 356 -15.60 -26.37 6.62
N THR A 357 -15.96 -25.09 6.59
CA THR A 357 -15.67 -24.18 5.48
C THR A 357 -14.62 -23.12 5.81
N HIS A 358 -14.22 -22.98 7.08
CA HIS A 358 -13.34 -21.90 7.56
C HIS A 358 -13.88 -20.48 7.28
N SER A 359 -15.20 -20.35 7.08
CA SER A 359 -15.90 -19.07 6.82
C SER A 359 -17.00 -18.82 7.84
N HIS A 360 -17.20 -17.54 8.22
CA HIS A 360 -18.30 -17.15 9.11
C HIS A 360 -18.97 -15.86 8.61
N PRO A 361 -20.14 -15.94 7.94
CA PRO A 361 -20.83 -14.77 7.39
C PRO A 361 -21.52 -13.91 8.46
N GLY A 362 -21.82 -14.51 9.63
CA GLY A 362 -22.43 -13.85 10.79
C GLY A 362 -23.55 -14.70 11.42
N ARG A 363 -23.77 -14.60 12.73
CA ARG A 363 -24.80 -15.39 13.45
C ARG A 363 -26.21 -15.19 12.90
N VAL A 364 -26.55 -13.96 12.49
CA VAL A 364 -27.89 -13.62 11.96
C VAL A 364 -28.20 -14.38 10.66
N VAL A 365 -27.20 -14.65 9.81
CA VAL A 365 -27.40 -15.46 8.60
C VAL A 365 -27.82 -16.89 8.96
N TRP A 366 -27.16 -17.45 9.98
CA TRP A 366 -27.47 -18.79 10.49
C TRP A 366 -28.81 -18.85 11.23
N LEU A 367 -29.24 -17.75 11.87
CA LEU A 367 -30.59 -17.61 12.42
C LEU A 367 -31.65 -17.73 11.31
N VAL A 368 -31.52 -16.95 10.23
CA VAL A 368 -32.45 -17.02 9.10
C VAL A 368 -32.44 -18.40 8.46
N PHE A 369 -31.26 -18.99 8.31
CA PHE A 369 -31.11 -20.36 7.80
C PHE A 369 -31.84 -21.40 8.66
N ASN A 370 -31.70 -21.32 9.99
CA ASN A 370 -32.38 -22.24 10.91
C ASN A 370 -33.91 -22.11 10.84
N VAL A 371 -34.41 -20.87 10.84
CA VAL A 371 -35.86 -20.58 10.74
C VAL A 371 -36.41 -21.03 9.38
N ALA A 372 -35.67 -20.85 8.29
CA ALA A 372 -36.07 -21.29 6.96
C ALA A 372 -36.19 -22.82 6.84
N ILE A 373 -35.25 -23.57 7.42
CA ILE A 373 -35.34 -25.05 7.46
C ILE A 373 -36.56 -25.48 8.27
N ALA A 374 -36.79 -24.89 9.44
CA ALA A 374 -37.94 -25.25 10.26
C ALA A 374 -39.26 -24.93 9.56
N LEU A 375 -39.37 -23.77 8.90
CA LEU A 375 -40.52 -23.39 8.09
C LEU A 375 -40.77 -24.40 6.95
N LEU A 376 -39.71 -24.77 6.23
CA LEU A 376 -39.80 -25.77 5.16
C LEU A 376 -40.33 -27.12 5.68
N LEU A 377 -39.85 -27.58 6.85
CA LEU A 377 -40.31 -28.84 7.43
C LEU A 377 -41.79 -28.81 7.84
N MET A 378 -42.28 -27.66 8.32
CA MET A 378 -43.71 -27.48 8.63
C MET A 378 -44.56 -27.47 7.37
N GLU A 379 -44.15 -26.72 6.33
CA GLU A 379 -44.88 -26.64 5.04
C GLU A 379 -44.92 -27.99 4.31
N LEU A 380 -43.89 -28.82 4.46
CA LEU A 380 -43.87 -30.18 3.91
C LEU A 380 -44.66 -31.18 4.76
N GLY A 381 -45.22 -30.77 5.91
CA GLY A 381 -45.95 -31.66 6.82
C GLY A 381 -45.09 -32.72 7.52
N ILE A 382 -43.76 -32.62 7.43
CA ILE A 382 -42.82 -33.63 7.94
C ILE A 382 -42.81 -33.68 9.48
N TYR A 383 -43.28 -32.65 10.16
CA TYR A 383 -43.25 -32.57 11.62
C TYR A 383 -44.01 -33.71 12.33
N ARG A 384 -45.09 -34.24 11.74
CA ARG A 384 -45.81 -35.41 12.31
C ARG A 384 -44.97 -36.67 12.28
N LEU A 385 -44.16 -36.83 11.22
CA LEU A 385 -43.18 -37.91 11.11
C LEU A 385 -42.03 -37.75 12.13
N LEU A 386 -41.77 -36.52 12.61
CA LEU A 386 -40.78 -36.28 13.66
C LEU A 386 -41.23 -36.90 14.99
N GLU A 387 -42.51 -36.83 15.34
CA GLU A 387 -43.04 -37.44 16.57
C GLU A 387 -42.83 -38.96 16.60
N GLU A 388 -43.10 -39.65 15.48
CA GLU A 388 -42.88 -41.10 15.34
C GLU A 388 -41.39 -41.49 15.34
N THR A 389 -40.49 -40.57 14.97
CA THR A 389 -39.04 -40.81 14.92
C THR A 389 -38.29 -40.30 16.16
N LEU A 390 -38.98 -39.68 17.14
CA LEU A 390 -38.40 -39.17 18.37
C LEU A 390 -37.59 -40.22 19.16
N GLY A 391 -37.98 -41.50 19.10
CA GLY A 391 -37.25 -42.58 19.77
C GLY A 391 -35.85 -42.80 19.20
N ILE A 392 -35.67 -42.69 17.89
CA ILE A 392 -34.35 -42.80 17.23
C ILE A 392 -33.50 -41.57 17.58
N PHE A 393 -34.13 -40.39 17.53
CA PHE A 393 -33.47 -39.15 17.90
C PHE A 393 -33.04 -39.15 19.38
N SER A 394 -33.86 -39.67 20.30
CA SER A 394 -33.51 -39.76 21.72
C SER A 394 -32.24 -40.59 21.92
N ILE A 395 -32.12 -41.73 21.23
CA ILE A 395 -30.92 -42.58 21.27
C ILE A 395 -29.68 -41.81 20.83
N ILE A 396 -29.75 -41.08 19.71
CA ILE A 396 -28.61 -40.31 19.18
C ILE A 396 -28.23 -39.17 20.13
N ALA A 397 -29.21 -38.42 20.64
CA ALA A 397 -28.98 -37.32 21.59
C ALA A 397 -28.40 -37.82 22.92
N MET A 398 -28.95 -38.91 23.46
CA MET A 398 -28.49 -39.51 24.69
C MET A 398 -27.08 -40.08 24.54
N ALA A 399 -26.77 -40.74 23.42
CA ALA A 399 -25.43 -41.25 23.17
C ALA A 399 -24.38 -40.13 23.24
N TRP A 400 -24.71 -38.96 22.71
CA TRP A 400 -23.87 -37.77 22.79
C TRP A 400 -23.76 -37.22 24.23
N LEU A 401 -24.88 -36.85 24.85
CA LEU A 401 -24.88 -36.16 26.15
C LEU A 401 -24.42 -37.06 27.31
N CYS A 402 -24.81 -38.34 27.32
CA CYS A 402 -24.33 -39.30 28.31
C CYS A 402 -22.83 -39.54 28.16
N THR A 403 -22.28 -39.56 26.93
CA THR A 403 -20.82 -39.71 26.73
C THR A 403 -20.04 -38.52 27.29
N ILE A 404 -20.54 -37.30 27.09
CA ILE A 404 -19.95 -36.09 27.70
C ILE A 404 -20.06 -36.16 29.22
N SER A 405 -21.24 -36.47 29.73
CA SER A 405 -21.46 -36.57 31.17
C SER A 405 -20.54 -37.60 31.82
N ALA A 406 -20.38 -38.78 31.20
CA ALA A 406 -19.45 -39.80 31.67
C ALA A 406 -17.99 -39.29 31.69
N ASP A 407 -17.57 -38.53 30.68
CA ASP A 407 -16.23 -37.92 30.68
C ASP A 407 -16.04 -36.91 31.82
N LEU A 408 -17.02 -36.03 32.03
CA LEU A 408 -16.96 -34.98 33.03
C LEU A 408 -17.09 -35.52 34.47
N PHE A 409 -17.93 -36.53 34.66
CA PHE A 409 -18.28 -37.08 35.97
C PHE A 409 -17.38 -38.23 36.40
N ILE A 410 -16.87 -39.04 35.48
CA ILE A 410 -16.03 -40.22 35.78
C ILE A 410 -14.58 -39.97 35.37
N ASN A 411 -14.31 -39.69 34.09
CA ASN A 411 -12.92 -39.67 33.59
C ASN A 411 -12.08 -38.55 34.19
N LYS A 412 -12.64 -37.34 34.35
CA LYS A 412 -11.92 -36.19 34.93
C LYS A 412 -11.60 -36.41 36.42
N PRO A 413 -12.55 -36.81 37.29
CA PRO A 413 -12.22 -37.10 38.69
C PRO A 413 -11.26 -38.27 38.88
N LEU A 414 -11.33 -39.30 38.02
CA LEU A 414 -10.40 -40.44 38.05
C LEU A 414 -9.01 -40.14 37.46
N GLY A 415 -8.78 -38.94 36.92
CA GLY A 415 -7.51 -38.56 36.30
C GLY A 415 -7.23 -39.21 34.94
N LEU A 416 -8.22 -39.87 34.32
CA LEU A 416 -8.14 -40.41 32.96
C LEU A 416 -8.19 -39.29 31.90
N ALA A 417 -8.82 -38.16 32.25
CA ALA A 417 -8.92 -36.95 31.44
C ALA A 417 -8.24 -35.76 32.15
N PRO A 418 -7.70 -34.76 31.42
CA PRO A 418 -7.10 -33.58 32.03
C PRO A 418 -8.13 -32.76 32.84
N PRO A 419 -7.71 -32.10 33.94
CA PRO A 419 -8.62 -31.45 34.90
C PRO A 419 -9.31 -30.18 34.39
N GLY A 420 -8.86 -29.60 33.27
CA GLY A 420 -9.46 -28.42 32.63
C GLY A 420 -10.27 -28.74 31.37
N ILE A 421 -10.95 -27.74 30.83
CA ILE A 421 -11.59 -27.78 29.51
C ILE A 421 -10.76 -26.91 28.56
N GLU A 422 -10.22 -27.52 27.51
CA GLU A 422 -9.47 -26.84 26.46
C GLU A 422 -10.28 -26.94 25.16
N PHE A 423 -10.51 -25.82 24.48
CA PHE A 423 -11.41 -25.75 23.31
C PHE A 423 -10.71 -25.22 22.05
N LYS A 424 -9.45 -24.78 22.16
CA LYS A 424 -8.73 -24.15 21.06
C LYS A 424 -8.27 -25.19 20.03
N ARG A 425 -8.56 -24.95 18.74
CA ARG A 425 -8.13 -25.79 17.60
C ARG A 425 -6.69 -26.26 17.70
N ALA A 426 -5.78 -25.36 18.07
CA ALA A 426 -4.35 -25.61 18.13
C ALA A 426 -3.90 -26.59 19.23
N HIS A 427 -4.73 -26.84 20.25
CA HIS A 427 -4.37 -27.68 21.41
C HIS A 427 -5.05 -29.05 21.39
N LEU A 428 -5.98 -29.29 20.45
CA LEU A 428 -6.83 -30.48 20.44
C LEU A 428 -6.54 -31.38 19.26
N TYR A 429 -6.74 -32.69 19.46
CA TYR A 429 -6.85 -33.64 18.37
C TYR A 429 -8.13 -33.37 17.56
N ASP A 430 -8.10 -33.67 16.26
CA ASP A 430 -9.28 -33.54 15.43
C ASP A 430 -10.36 -34.54 15.85
N ILE A 431 -10.00 -35.79 16.08
CA ILE A 431 -10.88 -36.81 16.67
C ILE A 431 -10.29 -37.30 17.98
N ASN A 432 -11.10 -37.27 19.04
CA ASN A 432 -10.81 -38.03 20.26
C ASN A 432 -11.70 -39.28 20.29
N PRO A 433 -11.10 -40.50 20.24
CA PRO A 433 -11.83 -41.76 20.19
C PRO A 433 -12.64 -42.03 21.47
N VAL A 434 -12.32 -41.38 22.60
CA VAL A 434 -13.09 -41.55 23.83
C VAL A 434 -14.54 -41.11 23.62
N GLY A 435 -14.77 -39.93 23.05
CA GLY A 435 -16.11 -39.39 22.85
C GLY A 435 -16.77 -39.96 21.60
N VAL A 436 -16.09 -39.83 20.45
CA VAL A 436 -16.66 -40.29 19.17
C VAL A 436 -16.87 -41.81 19.18
N GLY A 437 -15.94 -42.57 19.74
CA GLY A 437 -16.05 -44.04 19.84
C GLY A 437 -17.14 -44.48 20.81
N SER A 438 -17.25 -43.86 21.99
CA SER A 438 -18.31 -44.20 22.96
C SER A 438 -19.69 -43.84 22.45
N MET A 439 -19.85 -42.68 21.82
CA MET A 439 -21.11 -42.28 21.20
C MET A 439 -21.51 -43.25 20.09
N ALA A 440 -20.57 -43.61 19.19
CA ALA A 440 -20.84 -44.55 18.11
C ALA A 440 -21.22 -45.94 18.64
N LEU A 441 -20.49 -46.45 19.63
CA LEU A 441 -20.77 -47.76 20.24
C LEU A 441 -22.13 -47.78 20.94
N SER A 442 -22.41 -46.75 21.76
CA SER A 442 -23.67 -46.60 22.48
C SER A 442 -24.87 -46.48 21.53
N ALA A 443 -24.79 -45.58 20.54
CA ALA A 443 -25.84 -45.41 19.55
C ALA A 443 -26.07 -46.69 18.73
N THR A 444 -25.01 -47.38 18.31
CA THR A 444 -25.15 -48.62 17.51
C THR A 444 -25.86 -49.71 18.29
N ILE A 445 -25.43 -49.99 19.52
CA ILE A 445 -26.03 -51.03 20.37
C ILE A 445 -27.50 -50.69 20.68
N ALA A 446 -27.79 -49.43 21.01
CA ALA A 446 -29.14 -48.99 21.31
C ALA A 446 -30.06 -49.00 20.08
N LEU A 447 -29.58 -48.61 18.89
CA LEU A 447 -30.36 -48.71 17.66
C LEU A 447 -30.64 -50.16 17.29
N MET A 448 -29.67 -51.06 17.45
CA MET A 448 -29.91 -52.50 17.27
C MET A 448 -31.00 -53.02 18.23
N ALA A 449 -30.97 -52.56 19.49
CA ALA A 449 -32.02 -52.89 20.46
C ALA A 449 -33.38 -52.33 20.02
N HIS A 450 -33.45 -51.06 19.62
CA HIS A 450 -34.67 -50.38 19.18
C HIS A 450 -35.35 -51.10 18.00
N PHE A 451 -34.57 -51.61 17.04
CA PHE A 451 -35.07 -52.41 15.93
C PHE A 451 -35.31 -53.89 16.28
N GLY A 452 -35.29 -54.26 17.56
CA GLY A 452 -35.73 -55.57 18.04
C GLY A 452 -34.66 -56.67 18.06
N ALA A 453 -33.39 -56.37 17.79
CA ALA A 453 -32.32 -57.39 17.77
C ALA A 453 -32.14 -58.13 19.11
N PHE A 454 -32.56 -57.52 20.23
CA PHE A 454 -32.47 -58.07 21.59
C PHE A 454 -33.85 -58.31 22.23
N GLY A 455 -34.92 -58.36 21.44
CA GLY A 455 -36.29 -58.56 21.90
C GLY A 455 -37.05 -57.29 22.30
N PRO A 456 -38.38 -57.39 22.56
CA PRO A 456 -39.27 -56.24 22.72
C PRO A 456 -38.99 -55.42 23.99
N LEU A 457 -38.58 -56.08 25.08
CA LEU A 457 -38.21 -55.40 26.31
C LEU A 457 -36.99 -54.49 26.12
N ALA A 458 -35.96 -54.99 25.41
CA ALA A 458 -34.76 -54.22 25.11
C ALA A 458 -35.04 -53.09 24.11
N ALA A 459 -35.96 -53.29 23.16
CA ALA A 459 -36.39 -52.26 22.22
C ALA A 459 -37.03 -51.06 22.94
N SER A 460 -37.93 -51.34 23.88
CA SER A 460 -38.57 -50.34 24.72
C SER A 460 -37.58 -49.62 25.66
N LEU A 461 -36.60 -50.34 26.21
CA LEU A 461 -35.58 -49.79 27.11
C LEU A 461 -34.30 -49.29 26.42
N ALA A 462 -34.28 -49.18 25.08
CA ALA A 462 -33.11 -48.79 24.29
C ALA A 462 -32.47 -47.43 24.71
N PRO A 463 -33.23 -46.39 25.09
CA PRO A 463 -32.65 -45.15 25.60
C PRO A 463 -31.87 -45.34 26.91
N TYR A 464 -32.34 -46.20 27.81
CA TYR A 464 -31.61 -46.52 29.05
C TYR A 464 -30.34 -47.34 28.76
N LEU A 465 -30.41 -48.26 27.78
CA LEU A 465 -29.23 -48.99 27.30
C LEU A 465 -28.18 -48.01 26.76
N THR A 466 -28.60 -46.96 26.06
CA THR A 466 -27.72 -45.87 25.57
C THR A 466 -26.93 -45.24 26.72
N LEU A 467 -27.63 -44.88 27.81
CA LEU A 467 -27.01 -44.30 29.01
C LEU A 467 -26.00 -45.28 29.62
N ILE A 468 -26.39 -46.53 29.85
CA ILE A 468 -25.53 -47.54 30.46
C ILE A 468 -24.26 -47.76 29.62
N VAL A 469 -24.41 -47.97 28.32
CA VAL A 469 -23.28 -48.22 27.42
C VAL A 469 -22.35 -47.01 27.35
N ALA A 470 -22.88 -45.78 27.31
CA ALA A 470 -22.04 -44.58 27.27
C ALA A 470 -21.20 -44.40 28.55
N PHE A 471 -21.79 -44.66 29.73
CA PHE A 471 -21.11 -44.55 31.03
C PHE A 471 -20.07 -45.66 31.26
N ILE A 472 -20.15 -46.77 30.52
CA ILE A 472 -19.15 -47.86 30.55
C ILE A 472 -18.07 -47.63 29.48
N ALA A 473 -18.47 -47.35 28.23
CA ALA A 473 -17.57 -47.23 27.10
C ALA A 473 -16.59 -46.06 27.25
N SER A 474 -17.07 -44.91 27.74
CA SER A 474 -16.22 -43.71 27.86
C SER A 474 -15.04 -43.92 28.81
N PRO A 475 -15.22 -44.42 30.05
CA PRO A 475 -14.10 -44.77 30.92
C PRO A 475 -13.19 -45.88 30.38
N LEU A 476 -13.76 -46.92 29.76
CA LEU A 476 -12.95 -48.02 29.21
C LEU A 476 -12.04 -47.56 28.07
N ILE A 477 -12.55 -46.74 27.14
CA ILE A 477 -11.76 -46.19 26.05
C ILE A 477 -10.75 -45.17 26.57
N ALA A 478 -11.12 -44.33 27.54
CA ALA A 478 -10.19 -43.37 28.17
C ALA A 478 -9.03 -44.09 28.87
N TRP A 479 -9.31 -45.17 29.60
CA TRP A 479 -8.32 -46.04 30.22
C TRP A 479 -7.42 -46.73 29.19
N GLY A 480 -8.01 -47.35 28.16
CA GLY A 480 -7.26 -48.00 27.08
C GLY A 480 -6.35 -47.05 26.29
N THR A 481 -6.78 -45.80 26.12
CA THR A 481 -5.99 -44.76 25.42
C THR A 481 -5.04 -43.98 26.35
N LYS A 482 -5.10 -44.20 27.67
CA LYS A 482 -4.33 -43.47 28.70
C LYS A 482 -4.47 -41.95 28.58
N GLY A 483 -5.65 -41.45 28.18
CA GLY A 483 -5.92 -40.02 28.02
C GLY A 483 -5.09 -39.29 26.94
N LYS A 484 -4.45 -40.01 26.00
CA LYS A 484 -3.51 -39.42 25.02
C LYS A 484 -4.16 -38.44 24.04
N PHE A 485 -5.44 -38.62 23.73
CA PHE A 485 -6.13 -37.89 22.65
C PHE A 485 -6.85 -36.61 23.12
N TYR A 486 -6.75 -36.23 24.40
CA TYR A 486 -7.38 -35.00 24.89
C TYR A 486 -6.61 -33.74 24.49
N LEU A 487 -5.27 -33.75 24.61
CA LEU A 487 -4.44 -32.58 24.34
C LEU A 487 -3.30 -32.93 23.37
N ALA A 488 -3.30 -32.29 22.20
CA ALA A 488 -2.21 -32.37 21.23
C ALA A 488 -0.97 -31.57 21.69
N ARG A 489 -1.18 -30.48 22.43
CA ARG A 489 -0.13 -29.68 23.06
C ARG A 489 -0.66 -28.96 24.29
N LYS A 490 0.23 -28.63 25.23
CA LYS A 490 -0.13 -27.90 26.45
C LYS A 490 -0.15 -26.37 26.21
N PRO A 491 -1.09 -25.62 26.80
CA PRO A 491 -1.07 -24.16 26.78
C PRO A 491 0.20 -23.59 27.42
N ARG A 492 0.65 -22.41 26.98
CA ARG A 492 1.80 -21.71 27.56
C ARG A 492 1.45 -21.20 28.97
N GLN A 493 2.17 -21.67 29.99
CA GLN A 493 1.91 -21.27 31.38
C GLN A 493 2.14 -19.76 31.60
N LYS A 494 3.20 -19.18 31.01
CA LYS A 494 3.54 -17.75 31.14
C LYS A 494 2.41 -16.80 30.75
N TRP A 495 1.48 -17.22 29.89
CA TRP A 495 0.37 -16.37 29.45
C TRP A 495 -0.76 -16.29 30.48
N ARG A 496 -0.80 -17.16 31.48
CA ARG A 496 -1.87 -17.14 32.50
C ARG A 496 -1.80 -15.93 33.44
N GLU A 497 -0.65 -15.28 33.52
CA GLU A 497 -0.43 -14.10 34.37
C GLU A 497 -0.77 -12.79 33.65
N GLU A 498 -0.92 -12.83 32.32
CA GLU A 498 -1.28 -11.66 31.51
C GLU A 498 -2.77 -11.36 31.61
N SER A 499 -3.16 -10.08 31.60
CA SER A 499 -4.57 -9.68 31.58
C SER A 499 -5.18 -9.79 30.18
N THR A 500 -4.44 -9.37 29.17
CA THR A 500 -4.86 -9.41 27.76
C THR A 500 -3.66 -9.66 26.84
N ILE A 501 -3.91 -10.27 25.68
CA ILE A 501 -2.93 -10.51 24.62
C ILE A 501 -3.55 -10.10 23.29
N THR A 502 -2.81 -9.34 22.48
CA THR A 502 -3.27 -8.87 21.17
C THR A 502 -3.12 -9.95 20.10
N CYS A 503 -4.17 -10.19 19.34
CA CYS A 503 -4.15 -11.10 18.20
C CYS A 503 -3.43 -10.48 17.01
N SER A 504 -2.48 -11.21 16.41
CA SER A 504 -1.71 -10.74 15.25
C SER A 504 -2.49 -10.62 13.93
N ILE A 505 -3.70 -11.18 13.85
CA ILE A 505 -4.52 -11.15 12.62
C ILE A 505 -5.62 -10.09 12.70
N CYS A 506 -6.35 -10.03 13.82
CA CYS A 506 -7.45 -9.09 13.99
C CYS A 506 -7.11 -7.88 14.86
N GLU A 507 -5.91 -7.86 15.46
CA GLU A 507 -5.36 -6.73 16.23
C GLU A 507 -6.17 -6.33 17.48
N HIS A 508 -7.18 -7.11 17.83
CA HIS A 508 -7.94 -6.91 19.06
C HIS A 508 -7.27 -7.61 20.26
N PRO A 509 -7.36 -7.02 21.47
CA PRO A 509 -6.91 -7.65 22.71
C PRO A 509 -7.93 -8.69 23.18
N PHE A 510 -7.45 -9.85 23.65
CA PHE A 510 -8.27 -10.92 24.21
C PHE A 510 -7.68 -11.48 25.50
N GLU A 511 -8.52 -12.10 26.33
CA GLU A 511 -8.07 -12.83 27.52
C GLU A 511 -7.16 -14.03 27.11
N PRO A 512 -6.13 -14.38 27.90
CA PRO A 512 -5.20 -15.45 27.56
C PRO A 512 -5.85 -16.81 27.29
N GLU A 513 -6.98 -17.09 27.92
CA GLU A 513 -7.77 -18.30 27.72
C GLU A 513 -8.23 -18.45 26.26
N ASP A 514 -8.54 -17.35 25.57
CA ASP A 514 -8.96 -17.34 24.16
C ASP A 514 -7.78 -17.34 23.18
N MET A 515 -6.54 -17.31 23.69
CA MET A 515 -5.35 -17.10 22.88
C MET A 515 -4.53 -18.37 22.69
N ALA A 516 -3.92 -18.48 21.50
CA ALA A 516 -3.01 -19.55 21.11
C ALA A 516 -1.79 -18.97 20.42
N TRP A 517 -0.64 -19.66 20.54
CA TRP A 517 0.54 -19.33 19.72
C TRP A 517 0.46 -20.08 18.38
N CYS A 518 0.56 -19.35 17.26
CA CYS A 518 0.63 -19.93 15.92
C CYS A 518 2.09 -20.01 15.43
N PRO A 519 2.65 -21.21 15.18
CA PRO A 519 4.00 -21.33 14.63
C PRO A 519 4.15 -20.78 13.22
N ALA A 520 3.10 -20.83 12.39
CA ALA A 520 3.13 -20.33 11.01
C ALA A 520 3.35 -18.81 10.96
N TYR A 521 2.62 -18.07 11.81
CA TYR A 521 2.79 -16.61 11.95
C TYR A 521 3.89 -16.21 12.95
N ALA A 522 4.37 -17.16 13.75
CA ALA A 522 5.25 -16.91 14.90
C ALA A 522 4.73 -15.79 15.82
N ALA A 523 3.41 -15.78 16.07
CA ALA A 523 2.73 -14.73 16.82
C ALA A 523 1.48 -15.27 17.56
N PRO A 524 0.95 -14.53 18.56
CA PRO A 524 -0.32 -14.85 19.21
C PRO A 524 -1.50 -14.69 18.25
N ILE A 525 -2.47 -15.59 18.33
CA ILE A 525 -3.71 -15.61 17.56
C ILE A 525 -4.88 -15.97 18.47
N CYS A 526 -6.03 -15.31 18.31
CA CYS A 526 -7.24 -15.68 19.05
C CYS A 526 -7.88 -16.96 18.49
N SER A 527 -8.71 -17.63 19.30
CA SER A 527 -9.34 -18.91 18.97
C SER A 527 -10.18 -18.85 17.69
N LEU A 528 -10.87 -17.73 17.46
CA LEU A 528 -11.68 -17.51 16.25
C LEU A 528 -10.80 -17.38 15.01
N CYS A 529 -9.80 -16.49 15.03
CA CYS A 529 -8.86 -16.37 13.91
C CYS A 529 -8.16 -17.70 13.64
N CYS A 530 -7.80 -18.46 14.69
CA CYS A 530 -7.21 -19.78 14.56
C CYS A 530 -8.16 -20.81 13.92
N SER A 531 -9.45 -20.75 14.25
CA SER A 531 -10.47 -21.65 13.68
C SER A 531 -10.74 -21.34 12.21
N LEU A 532 -10.79 -20.06 11.85
CA LEU A 532 -11.11 -19.63 10.49
C LEU A 532 -9.88 -19.56 9.56
N ASP A 533 -8.66 -19.61 10.08
CA ASP A 533 -7.45 -19.59 9.24
C ASP A 533 -7.04 -21.00 8.82
N SER A 534 -7.20 -21.30 7.54
CA SER A 534 -6.80 -22.58 6.93
C SER A 534 -5.35 -22.58 6.45
N ARG A 535 -4.72 -21.42 6.25
CA ARG A 535 -3.39 -21.27 5.62
C ARG A 535 -2.26 -21.81 6.49
N CYS A 536 -2.47 -21.87 7.81
CA CYS A 536 -1.48 -22.43 8.73
C CYS A 536 -1.32 -23.95 8.62
N HIS A 537 -2.22 -24.63 7.88
CA HIS A 537 -2.29 -26.09 7.72
C HIS A 537 -2.01 -26.85 9.03
N ASP A 538 -2.54 -26.37 10.16
CA ASP A 538 -2.36 -26.99 11.49
C ASP A 538 -0.89 -27.36 11.82
N MET A 539 0.08 -26.54 11.40
CA MET A 539 1.51 -26.71 11.73
C MET A 539 1.78 -26.82 13.24
N CYS A 540 0.86 -26.30 14.07
CA CYS A 540 0.91 -26.42 15.51
C CYS A 540 0.66 -27.85 16.04
N LYS A 541 0.07 -28.75 15.25
CA LYS A 541 -0.37 -30.09 15.69
C LYS A 541 -0.27 -31.18 14.60
N PRO A 542 0.94 -31.45 14.04
CA PRO A 542 1.09 -32.29 12.85
C PRO A 542 0.57 -33.73 12.98
N LYS A 543 0.71 -34.36 14.15
CA LYS A 543 0.27 -35.74 14.42
C LYS A 543 -1.19 -35.86 14.88
N ALA A 544 -1.87 -34.72 15.06
CA ALA A 544 -3.21 -34.65 15.64
C ALA A 544 -4.30 -34.32 14.60
N LYS A 545 -3.94 -34.33 13.32
CA LYS A 545 -4.84 -34.07 12.19
C LYS A 545 -5.64 -35.30 11.83
N LEU A 546 -6.88 -35.11 11.35
CA LEU A 546 -7.77 -36.18 10.90
C LEU A 546 -7.08 -37.16 9.94
N ASN A 547 -6.46 -36.66 8.87
CA ASN A 547 -5.81 -37.49 7.85
C ASN A 547 -4.68 -38.35 8.45
N TYR A 548 -3.93 -37.81 9.41
CA TYR A 548 -2.86 -38.56 10.09
C TYR A 548 -3.45 -39.62 11.02
N GLN A 549 -4.51 -39.30 11.77
CA GLN A 549 -5.18 -40.22 12.67
C GLN A 549 -5.79 -41.40 11.90
N VAL A 550 -6.55 -41.12 10.84
CA VAL A 550 -7.16 -42.14 9.98
C VAL A 550 -6.08 -43.03 9.35
N ALA A 551 -5.00 -42.44 8.82
CA ALA A 551 -3.90 -43.21 8.25
C ALA A 551 -3.20 -44.11 9.31
N THR A 552 -3.06 -43.62 10.55
CA THR A 552 -2.44 -44.40 11.63
C THR A 552 -3.31 -45.61 12.02
N VAL A 553 -4.63 -45.43 12.11
CA VAL A 553 -5.58 -46.52 12.39
C VAL A 553 -5.68 -47.48 11.21
N ALA A 554 -5.73 -46.98 9.98
CA ALA A 554 -5.76 -47.84 8.80
C ALA A 554 -4.53 -48.77 8.75
N LYS A 555 -3.34 -48.23 9.05
CA LYS A 555 -2.09 -49.02 9.12
C LYS A 555 -2.04 -50.04 10.25
N SER A 556 -2.86 -49.92 11.30
CA SER A 556 -2.91 -50.93 12.35
C SER A 556 -3.78 -52.14 12.01
N PHE A 557 -4.72 -52.00 11.06
CA PHE A 557 -5.65 -53.07 10.68
C PHE A 557 -5.46 -53.59 9.24
N LEU A 558 -4.86 -52.80 8.35
CA LEU A 558 -4.73 -53.10 6.93
C LEU A 558 -3.24 -53.15 6.52
N PRO A 559 -2.85 -54.07 5.62
CA PRO A 559 -1.49 -54.10 5.08
C PRO A 559 -1.20 -52.84 4.24
N ASP A 560 0.06 -52.39 4.21
CA ASP A 560 0.47 -51.15 3.56
C ASP A 560 0.08 -51.07 2.08
N GLN A 561 0.04 -52.20 1.37
CA GLN A 561 -0.41 -52.27 -0.03
C GLN A 561 -1.88 -51.87 -0.19
N LEU A 562 -2.75 -52.27 0.74
CA LEU A 562 -4.16 -51.93 0.71
C LEU A 562 -4.37 -50.46 1.09
N VAL A 563 -3.63 -49.97 2.07
CA VAL A 563 -3.65 -48.54 2.45
C VAL A 563 -3.21 -47.66 1.27
N ALA A 564 -2.16 -48.06 0.55
CA ALA A 564 -1.71 -47.35 -0.65
C ALA A 564 -2.78 -47.38 -1.77
N LYS A 565 -3.45 -48.52 -1.99
CA LYS A 565 -4.57 -48.62 -2.93
C LYS A 565 -5.76 -47.73 -2.53
N LEU A 566 -6.13 -47.71 -1.26
CA LEU A 566 -7.21 -46.87 -0.74
C LEU A 566 -6.90 -45.37 -0.82
N ALA A 567 -5.63 -44.98 -0.75
CA ALA A 567 -5.19 -43.59 -0.92
C ALA A 567 -5.25 -43.09 -2.38
N THR A 568 -5.32 -43.98 -3.38
CA THR A 568 -5.48 -43.59 -4.79
C THR A 568 -6.82 -42.88 -5.03
N ARG A 569 -6.95 -42.17 -6.17
CA ARG A 569 -8.24 -41.58 -6.60
C ARG A 569 -9.38 -42.60 -6.59
N LEU A 570 -9.13 -43.77 -7.18
CA LEU A 570 -10.14 -44.83 -7.28
C LEU A 570 -10.49 -45.39 -5.90
N GLY A 571 -9.50 -45.55 -5.02
CA GLY A 571 -9.72 -45.97 -3.63
C GLY A 571 -10.57 -44.98 -2.82
N ARG A 572 -10.24 -43.69 -2.89
CA ARG A 572 -11.00 -42.62 -2.23
C ARG A 572 -12.43 -42.51 -2.77
N TYR A 573 -12.59 -42.63 -4.09
CA TYR A 573 -13.90 -42.70 -4.73
C TYR A 573 -14.71 -43.90 -4.24
N GLY A 574 -14.15 -45.11 -4.30
CA GLY A 574 -14.83 -46.34 -3.90
C GLY A 574 -15.28 -46.29 -2.44
N MET A 575 -14.43 -45.76 -1.56
CA MET A 575 -14.77 -45.57 -0.15
C MET A 575 -15.89 -44.54 0.05
N ALA A 576 -15.80 -43.37 -0.59
CA ALA A 576 -16.84 -42.34 -0.48
C ALA A 576 -18.20 -42.82 -1.03
N ALA A 577 -18.20 -43.50 -2.19
CA ALA A 577 -19.39 -44.06 -2.81
C ALA A 577 -19.99 -45.18 -1.93
N ALA A 578 -19.16 -46.10 -1.42
CA ALA A 578 -19.64 -47.17 -0.54
C ALA A 578 -20.29 -46.61 0.74
N ILE A 579 -19.69 -45.60 1.37
CA ILE A 579 -20.27 -44.94 2.55
C ILE A 579 -21.62 -44.30 2.20
N ALA A 580 -21.68 -43.51 1.11
CA ALA A 580 -22.90 -42.83 0.70
C ALA A 580 -24.03 -43.81 0.34
N VAL A 581 -23.73 -44.86 -0.44
CA VAL A 581 -24.70 -45.89 -0.84
C VAL A 581 -25.18 -46.69 0.36
N THR A 582 -24.29 -47.05 1.28
CA THR A 582 -24.67 -47.76 2.51
C THR A 582 -25.56 -46.90 3.40
N ALA A 583 -25.27 -45.61 3.53
CA ALA A 583 -26.11 -44.68 4.30
C ALA A 583 -27.51 -44.53 3.68
N ILE A 584 -27.60 -44.31 2.37
CA ILE A 584 -28.87 -44.22 1.64
C ILE A 584 -29.64 -45.53 1.77
N GLY A 585 -28.98 -46.67 1.56
CA GLY A 585 -29.59 -48.00 1.70
C GLY A 585 -30.09 -48.27 3.11
N GLY A 586 -29.33 -47.88 4.14
CA GLY A 586 -29.74 -48.00 5.53
C GLY A 586 -30.99 -47.17 5.86
N ILE A 587 -31.03 -45.91 5.42
CA ILE A 587 -32.20 -45.03 5.62
C ILE A 587 -33.43 -45.59 4.90
N LEU A 588 -33.27 -45.99 3.64
CA LEU A 588 -34.37 -46.53 2.84
C LEU A 588 -34.86 -47.88 3.37
N ALA A 589 -33.96 -48.75 3.84
CA ALA A 589 -34.32 -50.01 4.50
C ALA A 589 -35.06 -49.77 5.82
N MET A 590 -34.66 -48.76 6.59
CA MET A 590 -35.36 -48.35 7.80
C MET A 590 -36.79 -47.90 7.50
N ILE A 591 -36.97 -47.05 6.47
CA ILE A 591 -38.30 -46.61 6.01
C ILE A 591 -39.12 -47.79 5.53
N ALA A 592 -38.53 -48.69 4.74
CA ALA A 592 -39.21 -49.90 4.26
C ALA A 592 -39.70 -50.78 5.41
N HIS A 593 -38.88 -50.95 6.44
CA HIS A 593 -39.25 -51.71 7.62
C HIS A 593 -40.41 -51.05 8.38
N GLN A 594 -40.33 -49.74 8.60
CA GLN A 594 -41.33 -48.99 9.37
C GLN A 594 -42.69 -48.91 8.65
N VAL A 595 -42.70 -48.71 7.34
CA VAL A 595 -43.95 -48.70 6.57
C VAL A 595 -44.51 -50.12 6.41
N GLY A 596 -43.64 -51.11 6.22
CA GLY A 596 -44.04 -52.51 6.07
C GLY A 596 -44.72 -53.08 7.32
N THR A 597 -44.32 -52.63 8.52
CA THR A 597 -44.99 -53.01 9.78
C THR A 597 -46.30 -52.24 9.99
N ALA A 598 -46.37 -50.97 9.58
CA ALA A 598 -47.57 -50.15 9.73
C ALA A 598 -48.70 -50.50 8.75
N SER A 599 -48.39 -50.94 7.54
CA SER A 599 -49.38 -51.26 6.51
C SER A 599 -48.96 -52.48 5.68
N PRO A 600 -49.21 -53.71 6.16
CA PRO A 600 -48.75 -54.94 5.51
C PRO A 600 -49.28 -55.12 4.09
N GLU A 601 -50.49 -54.63 3.80
CA GLU A 601 -51.16 -54.80 2.50
C GLU A 601 -50.46 -54.05 1.35
N THR A 602 -49.77 -52.94 1.64
CA THR A 602 -49.04 -52.14 0.65
C THR A 602 -47.53 -52.40 0.65
N ALA A 603 -47.05 -53.28 1.54
CA ALA A 603 -45.63 -53.51 1.80
C ALA A 603 -44.85 -53.90 0.53
N ASP A 604 -45.41 -54.73 -0.34
CA ASP A 604 -44.74 -55.15 -1.59
C ASP A 604 -44.56 -53.98 -2.58
N VAL A 605 -45.58 -53.14 -2.73
CA VAL A 605 -45.53 -51.96 -3.60
C VAL A 605 -44.52 -50.95 -3.05
N VAL A 606 -44.53 -50.72 -1.75
CA VAL A 606 -43.60 -49.84 -1.06
C VAL A 606 -42.16 -50.36 -1.19
N ASN A 607 -41.91 -51.63 -0.89
CA ASN A 607 -40.59 -52.26 -1.00
C ASN A 607 -40.02 -52.14 -2.43
N ARG A 608 -40.85 -52.42 -3.45
CA ARG A 608 -40.44 -52.29 -4.85
C ARG A 608 -40.13 -50.84 -5.22
N THR A 609 -40.94 -49.89 -4.76
CA THR A 609 -40.72 -48.46 -4.98
C THR A 609 -39.43 -47.99 -4.31
N ILE A 610 -39.21 -48.37 -3.04
CA ILE A 610 -38.02 -48.03 -2.28
C ILE A 610 -36.75 -48.60 -2.94
N LEU A 611 -36.81 -49.82 -3.45
CA LEU A 611 -35.68 -50.44 -4.14
C LEU A 611 -35.33 -49.70 -5.44
N ILE A 612 -36.32 -49.26 -6.21
CA ILE A 612 -36.10 -48.39 -7.39
C ILE A 612 -35.45 -47.07 -6.96
N VAL A 613 -36.01 -46.42 -5.93
CA VAL A 613 -35.48 -45.17 -5.36
C VAL A 613 -34.03 -45.35 -4.90
N PHE A 614 -33.71 -46.46 -4.23
CA PHE A 614 -32.35 -46.81 -3.80
C PHE A 614 -31.38 -46.86 -4.98
N PHE A 615 -31.70 -47.58 -6.05
CA PHE A 615 -30.82 -47.65 -7.21
C PHE A 615 -30.63 -46.29 -7.91
N VAL A 616 -31.69 -45.49 -8.04
CA VAL A 616 -31.61 -44.13 -8.60
C VAL A 616 -30.68 -43.26 -7.76
N PHE A 617 -30.88 -43.20 -6.44
CA PHE A 617 -30.04 -42.41 -5.55
C PHE A 617 -28.61 -42.97 -5.43
N ALA A 618 -28.41 -44.28 -5.52
CA ALA A 618 -27.07 -44.89 -5.51
C ALA A 618 -26.25 -44.48 -6.74
N VAL A 619 -26.88 -44.43 -7.92
CA VAL A 619 -26.23 -43.93 -9.15
C VAL A 619 -25.89 -42.45 -9.02
N ILE A 620 -26.83 -41.62 -8.57
CA ILE A 620 -26.60 -40.18 -8.35
C ILE A 620 -25.48 -39.97 -7.34
N ALA A 621 -25.50 -40.68 -6.21
CA ALA A 621 -24.46 -40.62 -5.19
C ALA A 621 -23.09 -41.03 -5.75
N GLY A 622 -23.04 -42.09 -6.57
CA GLY A 622 -21.83 -42.49 -7.29
C GLY A 622 -21.27 -41.36 -8.17
N ILE A 623 -22.12 -40.70 -8.97
CA ILE A 623 -21.69 -39.58 -9.82
C ILE A 623 -21.19 -38.41 -8.97
N VAL A 624 -21.95 -38.02 -7.94
CA VAL A 624 -21.59 -36.91 -7.05
C VAL A 624 -20.28 -37.19 -6.31
N CYS A 625 -20.09 -38.40 -5.75
CA CYS A 625 -18.85 -38.79 -5.10
C CYS A 625 -17.65 -38.73 -6.06
N TRP A 626 -17.83 -39.15 -7.32
CA TRP A 626 -16.77 -39.03 -8.33
C TRP A 626 -16.38 -37.58 -8.58
N PHE A 627 -17.37 -36.70 -8.82
CA PHE A 627 -17.13 -35.28 -9.01
C PHE A 627 -16.47 -34.62 -7.79
N LEU A 628 -16.89 -34.97 -6.57
CA LEU A 628 -16.31 -34.45 -5.33
C LEU A 628 -14.84 -34.85 -5.17
N VAL A 629 -14.51 -36.12 -5.43
CA VAL A 629 -13.11 -36.60 -5.37
C VAL A 629 -12.26 -35.92 -6.45
N LEU A 630 -12.79 -35.78 -7.68
CA LEU A 630 -12.08 -35.12 -8.77
C LEU A 630 -11.85 -33.62 -8.50
N ALA A 631 -12.86 -32.93 -7.97
CA ALA A 631 -12.77 -31.53 -7.59
C ALA A 631 -11.76 -31.31 -6.46
N HIS A 632 -11.76 -32.20 -5.47
CA HIS A 632 -10.76 -32.17 -4.39
C HIS A 632 -9.35 -32.35 -4.92
N ASP A 633 -9.11 -33.34 -5.78
CA ASP A 633 -7.79 -33.57 -6.38
C ASP A 633 -7.33 -32.41 -7.27
N SER A 634 -8.23 -31.87 -8.09
CA SER A 634 -7.93 -30.71 -8.93
C SER A 634 -7.54 -29.51 -8.07
N ARG A 635 -8.22 -29.32 -6.93
CA ARG A 635 -7.91 -28.25 -5.97
C ARG A 635 -6.54 -28.46 -5.30
N VAL A 636 -6.21 -29.68 -4.89
CA VAL A 636 -4.90 -29.99 -4.26
C VAL A 636 -3.76 -29.74 -5.25
N VAL A 637 -3.89 -30.20 -6.50
CA VAL A 637 -2.87 -29.96 -7.54
C VAL A 637 -2.72 -28.46 -7.85
N ALA A 638 -3.83 -27.72 -7.96
CA ALA A 638 -3.80 -26.27 -8.17
C ALA A 638 -3.11 -25.54 -7.00
N GLU A 639 -3.34 -25.99 -5.77
CA GLU A 639 -2.72 -25.41 -4.57
C GLU A 639 -1.20 -25.70 -4.51
N GLU A 640 -0.78 -26.92 -4.87
CA GLU A 640 0.63 -27.28 -4.97
C GLU A 640 1.37 -26.47 -6.05
N GLU A 641 0.78 -26.33 -7.24
CA GLU A 641 1.36 -25.55 -8.33
C GLU A 641 1.45 -24.05 -7.97
N SER A 642 0.40 -23.50 -7.37
CA SER A 642 0.39 -22.11 -6.89
C SER A 642 1.48 -21.87 -5.83
N SER A 643 1.63 -22.80 -4.88
CA SER A 643 2.68 -22.73 -3.86
C SER A 643 4.09 -22.79 -4.47
N ARG A 644 4.27 -23.63 -5.49
CA ARG A 644 5.53 -23.74 -6.24
C ARG A 644 5.85 -22.44 -6.97
N GLN A 645 4.90 -21.87 -7.70
CA GLN A 645 5.06 -20.60 -8.41
C GLN A 645 5.38 -19.44 -7.45
N ASN A 646 4.67 -19.35 -6.33
CA ASN A 646 4.92 -18.33 -5.32
C ASN A 646 6.33 -18.45 -4.72
N THR A 647 6.81 -19.68 -4.49
CA THR A 647 8.17 -19.94 -4.02
C THR A 647 9.22 -19.51 -5.06
N LEU A 648 8.97 -19.74 -6.34
CA LEU A 648 9.85 -19.29 -7.42
C LEU A 648 9.88 -17.76 -7.52
N LEU A 649 8.72 -17.10 -7.50
CA LEU A 649 8.60 -15.64 -7.49
C LEU A 649 9.33 -15.00 -6.30
N LEU A 650 9.22 -15.57 -5.10
CA LEU A 650 9.94 -15.05 -3.94
C LEU A 650 11.47 -15.18 -4.09
N LYS A 651 11.96 -16.25 -4.73
CA LYS A 651 13.38 -16.39 -5.06
C LYS A 651 13.84 -15.38 -6.10
N GLU A 652 13.02 -15.14 -7.12
CA GLU A 652 13.27 -14.16 -8.18
C GLU A 652 13.31 -12.73 -7.60
N ILE A 653 12.35 -12.34 -6.77
CA ILE A 653 12.35 -11.05 -6.06
C ILE A 653 13.60 -10.88 -5.21
N ALA A 654 14.02 -11.93 -4.49
CA ALA A 654 15.23 -11.87 -3.68
C ALA A 654 16.49 -11.71 -4.53
N ALA A 655 16.55 -12.36 -5.70
CA ALA A 655 17.64 -12.21 -6.66
C ALA A 655 17.68 -10.77 -7.24
N HIS A 656 16.54 -10.24 -7.68
CA HIS A 656 16.42 -8.88 -8.19
C HIS A 656 16.88 -7.83 -7.19
N LYS A 657 16.48 -7.94 -5.92
CA LYS A 657 16.94 -6.99 -4.88
C LYS A 657 18.45 -6.99 -4.72
N LYS A 658 19.12 -8.13 -4.88
CA LYS A 658 20.58 -8.22 -4.81
C LYS A 658 21.24 -7.60 -6.03
N THR A 659 20.71 -7.84 -7.23
CA THR A 659 21.23 -7.23 -8.46
C THR A 659 21.00 -5.73 -8.51
N ASP A 660 19.85 -5.25 -8.06
CA ASP A 660 19.52 -3.82 -8.04
C ASP A 660 20.43 -3.06 -7.07
N ALA A 661 20.70 -3.64 -5.89
CA ALA A 661 21.66 -3.05 -4.94
C ALA A 661 23.08 -2.97 -5.52
N ALA A 662 23.53 -4.01 -6.23
CA ALA A 662 24.85 -4.01 -6.87
C ALA A 662 24.93 -3.01 -8.04
N LEU A 663 23.85 -2.88 -8.81
CA LEU A 663 23.76 -1.91 -9.91
C LEU A 663 23.79 -0.47 -9.38
N GLN A 664 23.07 -0.20 -8.29
CA GLN A 664 23.04 1.13 -7.67
C GLN A 664 24.43 1.54 -7.15
N ASP A 665 25.14 0.63 -6.45
CA ASP A 665 26.50 0.87 -5.96
C ASP A 665 27.51 1.14 -7.09
N ALA A 666 27.44 0.34 -8.16
CA ALA A 666 28.27 0.54 -9.36
C ALA A 666 28.00 1.87 -10.06
N LYS A 667 26.73 2.33 -10.07
CA LYS A 667 26.35 3.63 -10.64
C LYS A 667 26.89 4.78 -9.80
N GLU A 668 26.74 4.72 -8.48
CA GLU A 668 27.20 5.77 -7.57
C GLU A 668 28.72 5.94 -7.61
N THR A 669 29.47 4.84 -7.67
CA THR A 669 30.94 4.87 -7.84
C THR A 669 31.37 5.47 -9.18
N ALA A 670 30.69 5.13 -10.28
CA ALA A 670 30.96 5.70 -11.59
C ALA A 670 30.67 7.22 -11.63
N GLU A 671 29.54 7.66 -11.06
CA GLU A 671 29.19 9.09 -11.00
C GLU A 671 30.16 9.88 -10.10
N ALA A 672 30.58 9.31 -8.97
CA ALA A 672 31.56 9.95 -8.08
C ALA A 672 32.90 10.19 -8.78
N ALA A 673 33.40 9.19 -9.54
CA ALA A 673 34.63 9.31 -10.31
C ALA A 673 34.52 10.41 -11.38
N ASN A 674 33.39 10.49 -12.09
CA ASN A 674 33.19 11.49 -13.13
C ASN A 674 33.12 12.93 -12.56
N ARG A 675 32.42 13.11 -11.43
CA ARG A 675 32.36 14.41 -10.73
C ARG A 675 33.71 14.85 -10.17
N ALA A 676 34.56 13.91 -9.77
CA ALA A 676 35.92 14.20 -9.30
C ALA A 676 36.82 14.66 -10.47
N LYS A 677 36.74 13.99 -11.63
CA LYS A 677 37.46 14.38 -12.86
C LYS A 677 37.13 15.82 -13.29
N SER A 678 35.85 16.19 -13.35
CA SER A 678 35.46 17.55 -13.75
C SER A 678 35.91 18.63 -12.75
N ARG A 679 35.88 18.35 -11.44
CA ARG A 679 36.38 19.29 -10.42
C ARG A 679 37.89 19.51 -10.53
N TYR A 680 38.64 18.45 -10.81
CA TYR A 680 40.09 18.53 -10.97
C TYR A 680 40.49 19.45 -12.14
N VAL A 681 39.82 19.34 -13.30
CA VAL A 681 40.14 20.17 -14.49
C VAL A 681 39.87 21.66 -14.26
N VAL A 682 38.77 22.00 -13.60
CA VAL A 682 38.44 23.41 -13.28
C VAL A 682 39.44 24.00 -12.28
N GLY A 683 39.82 23.23 -11.25
CA GLY A 683 40.84 23.66 -10.28
C GLY A 683 42.21 23.87 -10.92
N LEU A 684 42.66 22.94 -11.77
CA LEU A 684 43.94 23.03 -12.46
C LEU A 684 44.05 24.29 -13.33
N SER A 685 42.96 24.72 -13.98
CA SER A 685 42.99 25.92 -14.80
C SER A 685 43.25 27.20 -14.00
N HIS A 686 42.73 27.30 -12.78
CA HIS A 686 42.99 28.44 -11.91
C HIS A 686 44.45 28.47 -11.45
N GLU A 687 45.01 27.31 -11.11
CA GLU A 687 46.42 27.17 -10.74
C GLU A 687 47.38 27.50 -11.90
N LEU A 688 46.98 27.23 -13.16
CA LEU A 688 47.79 27.55 -14.34
C LEU A 688 47.65 29.00 -14.79
N ARG A 689 46.48 29.63 -14.63
CA ARG A 689 46.23 31.02 -15.08
C ARG A 689 47.00 32.04 -14.25
N THR A 690 47.07 31.85 -12.94
CA THR A 690 47.73 32.79 -12.01
C THR A 690 49.22 33.04 -12.34
N PRO A 691 50.09 32.02 -12.46
CA PRO A 691 51.49 32.25 -12.83
C PRO A 691 51.63 32.78 -14.26
N LEU A 692 50.74 32.39 -15.17
CA LEU A 692 50.79 32.83 -16.56
C LEU A 692 50.47 34.32 -16.71
N ASN A 693 49.45 34.83 -16.00
CA ASN A 693 49.11 36.24 -15.99
C ASN A 693 50.25 37.10 -15.43
N ALA A 694 50.99 36.60 -14.43
CA ALA A 694 52.18 37.27 -13.93
C ALA A 694 53.29 37.34 -14.99
N VAL A 695 53.57 36.25 -15.71
CA VAL A 695 54.53 36.24 -16.83
C VAL A 695 54.12 37.21 -17.93
N LEU A 696 52.82 37.25 -18.26
CA LEU A 696 52.27 38.17 -19.27
C LEU A 696 52.42 39.64 -18.83
N GLY A 697 52.07 39.95 -17.58
CA GLY A 697 52.19 41.29 -17.00
C GLY A 697 53.63 41.80 -17.00
N TYR A 698 54.59 41.00 -16.53
CA TYR A 698 56.01 41.38 -16.59
C TYR A 698 56.54 41.51 -18.02
N ALA A 699 56.12 40.64 -18.94
CA ALA A 699 56.51 40.78 -20.35
C ALA A 699 55.95 42.07 -20.98
N GLN A 700 54.74 42.48 -20.64
CA GLN A 700 54.14 43.74 -21.10
C GLN A 700 54.84 44.97 -20.50
N ILE A 701 55.18 44.94 -19.22
CA ILE A 701 55.94 46.02 -18.56
C ILE A 701 57.32 46.17 -19.21
N LEU A 702 58.03 45.05 -19.42
CA LEU A 702 59.36 45.05 -20.05
C LEU A 702 59.30 45.46 -21.54
N GLU A 703 58.21 45.19 -22.26
CA GLU A 703 58.05 45.63 -23.67
C GLU A 703 57.86 47.14 -23.77
N ARG A 704 57.27 47.77 -22.74
CA ARG A 704 57.00 49.22 -22.66
C ARG A 704 58.13 50.01 -22.01
N ASP A 705 59.17 49.35 -21.51
CA ASP A 705 60.32 50.02 -20.91
C ASP A 705 61.32 50.44 -22.00
N ASP A 706 61.36 51.74 -22.27
CA ASP A 706 62.22 52.37 -23.28
C ASP A 706 63.72 52.27 -22.95
N THR A 707 64.09 51.87 -21.72
CA THR A 707 65.48 51.67 -21.31
C THR A 707 66.05 50.33 -21.77
N ILE A 708 65.22 49.39 -22.25
CA ILE A 708 65.66 48.07 -22.69
C ILE A 708 66.24 48.11 -24.12
N PRO A 709 67.47 47.60 -24.35
CA PRO A 709 68.09 47.60 -25.67
C PRO A 709 67.26 46.88 -26.74
N GLN A 710 67.14 47.47 -27.94
CA GLN A 710 66.37 46.91 -29.07
C GLN A 710 66.59 45.42 -29.40
N PRO A 711 67.80 44.84 -29.28
CA PRO A 711 67.98 43.40 -29.50
C PRO A 711 67.15 42.53 -28.53
N ARG A 712 66.92 42.99 -27.29
CA ARG A 712 66.21 42.25 -26.24
C ARG A 712 64.69 42.43 -26.29
N GLN A 713 64.20 43.51 -26.90
CA GLN A 713 62.78 43.73 -27.21
C GLN A 713 62.18 42.56 -28.02
N SER A 714 62.95 41.99 -28.94
CA SER A 714 62.51 40.83 -29.73
C SER A 714 62.21 39.60 -28.86
N ALA A 715 63.05 39.33 -27.85
CA ALA A 715 62.88 38.21 -26.92
C ALA A 715 61.67 38.41 -25.99
N ILE A 716 61.45 39.64 -25.51
CA ILE A 716 60.29 39.97 -24.67
C ILE A 716 58.98 39.80 -25.45
N LYS A 717 58.95 40.24 -26.72
CA LYS A 717 57.81 40.00 -27.63
C LYS A 717 57.53 38.51 -27.85
N VAL A 718 58.57 37.68 -27.93
CA VAL A 718 58.42 36.22 -28.03
C VAL A 718 57.87 35.62 -26.73
N ILE A 719 58.33 36.07 -25.56
CA ILE A 719 57.80 35.64 -24.25
C ILE A 719 56.32 35.98 -24.13
N ARG A 720 55.93 37.22 -24.47
CA ARG A 720 54.53 37.65 -24.47
C ARG A 720 53.67 36.78 -25.39
N ARG A 721 54.07 36.60 -26.64
CA ARG A 721 53.34 35.74 -27.60
C ARG A 721 53.21 34.30 -27.11
N SER A 722 54.23 33.78 -26.42
CA SER A 722 54.20 32.42 -25.85
C SER A 722 53.26 32.33 -24.65
N ALA A 723 53.20 33.36 -23.80
CA ALA A 723 52.26 33.45 -22.68
C ALA A 723 50.81 33.60 -23.17
N ASP A 724 50.57 34.46 -24.17
CA ASP A 724 49.27 34.59 -24.85
C ASP A 724 48.81 33.24 -25.45
N HIS A 725 49.75 32.51 -26.07
CA HIS A 725 49.46 31.19 -26.63
C HIS A 725 49.07 30.15 -25.57
N LEU A 726 49.75 30.14 -24.42
CA LEU A 726 49.43 29.24 -23.31
C LEU A 726 48.06 29.58 -22.68
N SER A 727 47.70 30.86 -22.66
CA SER A 727 46.44 31.32 -22.09
C SER A 727 45.26 30.84 -22.94
N GLY A 728 45.36 31.00 -24.25
CA GLY A 728 44.37 30.46 -25.20
C GLY A 728 44.23 28.94 -25.15
N LEU A 729 45.31 28.21 -24.83
CA LEU A 729 45.30 26.76 -24.60
C LEU A 729 44.44 26.35 -23.41
N ILE A 730 44.65 27.03 -22.28
CA ILE A 730 43.96 26.77 -21.03
C ILE A 730 42.47 27.09 -21.18
N ASP A 731 42.15 28.22 -21.81
CA ASP A 731 40.77 28.63 -22.06
C ASP A 731 40.03 27.66 -23.01
N GLY A 732 40.70 27.19 -24.07
CA GLY A 732 40.15 26.19 -24.98
C GLY A 732 39.88 24.83 -24.33
N LEU A 733 40.77 24.37 -23.44
CA LEU A 733 40.59 23.12 -22.69
C LEU A 733 39.44 23.23 -21.68
N LEU A 734 39.31 24.38 -21.01
CA LEU A 734 38.19 24.66 -20.13
C LEU A 734 36.85 24.68 -20.87
N ASP A 735 36.78 25.31 -22.04
CA ASP A 735 35.55 25.37 -22.83
C ASP A 735 35.08 23.94 -23.22
N ILE A 736 35.99 23.05 -23.63
CA ILE A 736 35.66 21.63 -23.90
C ILE A 736 35.11 20.95 -22.64
N SER A 737 35.80 21.09 -21.50
CA SER A 737 35.38 20.46 -20.24
C SER A 737 34.02 20.98 -19.74
N LYS A 738 33.70 22.26 -19.98
CA LYS A 738 32.39 22.84 -19.62
C LYS A 738 31.27 22.32 -20.54
N ILE A 739 31.55 22.11 -21.83
CA ILE A 739 30.59 21.60 -22.80
C ILE A 739 30.26 20.12 -22.52
N GLU A 740 31.27 19.26 -22.31
CA GLU A 740 31.06 17.83 -21.99
C GLU A 740 30.30 17.63 -20.66
N ALA A 741 30.50 18.54 -19.70
CA ALA A 741 29.79 18.53 -18.43
C ALA A 741 28.37 19.13 -18.49
N GLY A 742 27.92 19.62 -19.66
CA GLY A 742 26.62 20.28 -19.83
C GLY A 742 26.49 21.62 -19.09
N ARG A 743 27.62 22.29 -18.77
CA ARG A 743 27.67 23.52 -17.95
C ARG A 743 27.93 24.78 -18.76
N LEU A 744 28.01 24.70 -20.09
CA LEU A 744 28.15 25.88 -20.94
C LEU A 744 26.80 26.63 -21.02
N GLN A 745 26.71 27.78 -20.38
CA GLN A 745 25.55 28.67 -20.51
C GLN A 745 25.64 29.46 -21.83
N VAL A 746 24.55 29.47 -22.60
CA VAL A 746 24.41 30.25 -23.84
C VAL A 746 23.63 31.51 -23.53
N TYR A 747 24.21 32.68 -23.77
CA TYR A 747 23.53 33.96 -23.53
C TYR A 747 23.04 34.51 -24.87
N SER A 748 21.75 34.35 -25.14
CA SER A 748 21.15 34.85 -26.38
C SER A 748 20.82 36.34 -26.26
N ASN A 749 21.69 37.19 -26.81
CA ASN A 749 21.55 38.65 -26.81
C ASN A 749 21.00 39.16 -28.15
N GLU A 750 20.45 40.38 -28.17
CA GLU A 750 20.07 41.06 -29.42
C GLU A 750 21.28 41.82 -29.96
N ILE A 751 21.76 41.48 -31.15
CA ILE A 751 22.94 42.08 -31.77
C ILE A 751 22.59 42.75 -33.10
N ASN A 752 23.26 43.86 -33.42
CA ASN A 752 23.28 44.38 -34.79
C ASN A 752 24.21 43.48 -35.61
N ILE A 753 23.63 42.58 -36.41
CA ILE A 753 24.42 41.58 -37.15
C ILE A 753 25.22 42.23 -38.28
N GLN A 754 24.79 43.38 -38.79
CA GLN A 754 25.50 44.08 -39.85
C GLN A 754 26.82 44.65 -39.33
N ASP A 755 26.76 45.47 -38.27
CA ASP A 755 27.95 46.06 -37.63
C ASP A 755 28.89 44.97 -37.11
N PHE A 756 28.33 43.89 -36.55
CA PHE A 756 29.10 42.75 -36.07
C PHE A 756 29.90 42.09 -37.20
N LEU A 757 29.30 41.88 -38.37
CA LEU A 757 30.00 41.30 -39.53
C LEU A 757 31.03 42.26 -40.11
N ASP A 758 30.73 43.56 -40.14
CA ASP A 758 31.69 44.59 -40.59
C ASP A 758 32.94 44.57 -39.71
N GLN A 759 32.79 44.51 -38.39
CA GLN A 759 33.92 44.36 -37.46
C GLN A 759 34.77 43.12 -37.74
N ILE A 760 34.15 41.98 -38.05
CA ILE A 760 34.89 40.74 -38.38
C ILE A 760 35.66 40.91 -39.69
N VAL A 761 35.04 41.48 -40.71
CA VAL A 761 35.65 41.71 -42.01
C VAL A 761 36.80 42.69 -41.91
N ASP A 762 36.62 43.81 -41.20
CA ASP A 762 37.64 44.83 -41.00
C ASP A 762 38.85 44.29 -40.22
N MET A 763 38.63 43.32 -39.32
CA MET A 763 39.71 42.67 -38.59
C MET A 763 40.60 41.79 -39.47
N PHE A 764 40.05 41.14 -40.50
CA PHE A 764 40.77 40.14 -41.31
C PHE A 764 41.20 40.61 -42.69
N ARG A 765 40.54 41.63 -43.26
CA ARG A 765 40.91 42.20 -44.56
C ARG A 765 42.39 42.65 -44.60
N PRO A 766 42.93 43.37 -43.60
CA PRO A 766 44.36 43.74 -43.59
C PRO A 766 45.29 42.53 -43.49
N GLN A 767 44.87 41.47 -42.77
CA GLN A 767 45.68 40.26 -42.61
C GLN A 767 45.77 39.46 -43.91
N ALA A 768 44.67 39.36 -44.67
CA ALA A 768 44.65 38.75 -46.00
C ALA A 768 45.50 39.56 -46.99
N GLN A 769 45.37 40.90 -46.99
CA GLN A 769 46.17 41.79 -47.85
C GLN A 769 47.66 41.71 -47.54
N ALA A 770 48.05 41.67 -46.25
CA ALA A 770 49.45 41.50 -45.84
C ALA A 770 50.05 40.16 -46.31
N LYS A 771 49.21 39.14 -46.54
CA LYS A 771 49.59 37.83 -47.08
C LYS A 771 49.45 37.74 -48.61
N GLY A 772 49.04 38.82 -49.29
CA GLY A 772 48.83 38.87 -50.74
C GLY A 772 47.57 38.14 -51.22
N LEU A 773 46.63 37.83 -50.34
CA LEU A 773 45.39 37.12 -50.67
C LEU A 773 44.26 38.08 -51.03
N GLU A 774 43.45 37.71 -52.02
CA GLU A 774 42.20 38.41 -52.31
C GLU A 774 41.11 38.01 -51.29
N PHE A 775 40.60 38.96 -50.51
CA PHE A 775 39.51 38.71 -49.54
C PHE A 775 38.17 39.22 -50.08
N ARG A 776 37.24 38.30 -50.39
CA ARG A 776 35.89 38.61 -50.89
C ARG A 776 34.86 38.40 -49.79
N HIS A 777 33.91 39.33 -49.67
CA HIS A 777 32.80 39.20 -48.73
C HIS A 777 31.50 39.65 -49.40
N ASP A 778 30.47 38.79 -49.33
CA ASP A 778 29.10 39.13 -49.70
C ASP A 778 28.12 38.71 -48.60
N ARG A 779 26.99 39.41 -48.50
CA ARG A 779 25.92 39.14 -47.53
C ARG A 779 24.54 39.35 -48.15
N SER A 780 23.63 38.46 -47.80
CA SER A 780 22.25 38.47 -48.29
C SER A 780 21.55 39.80 -47.95
N ARG A 781 20.88 40.40 -48.94
CA ARG A 781 20.01 41.58 -48.74
C ARG A 781 18.84 41.30 -47.79
N ALA A 782 18.50 40.04 -47.59
CA ALA A 782 17.44 39.62 -46.66
C ALA A 782 17.92 39.49 -45.21
N LEU A 783 19.22 39.68 -44.92
CA LEU A 783 19.75 39.64 -43.56
C LEU A 783 19.21 40.85 -42.77
N PRO A 784 18.45 40.63 -41.67
CA PRO A 784 17.89 41.71 -40.85
C PRO A 784 19.01 42.51 -40.17
N GLN A 785 18.71 43.72 -39.72
CA GLN A 785 19.67 44.54 -38.98
C GLN A 785 19.96 43.95 -37.59
N TYR A 786 18.93 43.44 -36.90
CA TYR A 786 19.06 42.87 -35.56
C TYR A 786 18.65 41.40 -35.50
N VAL A 787 19.45 40.58 -34.80
CA VAL A 787 19.17 39.15 -34.57
C VAL A 787 19.40 38.77 -33.11
N ARG A 788 18.75 37.69 -32.66
CA ARG A 788 19.05 37.07 -31.35
C ARG A 788 20.06 35.94 -31.48
N THR A 789 21.20 36.06 -30.80
CA THR A 789 22.23 35.02 -30.71
C THR A 789 23.26 35.35 -29.62
N ASP A 790 24.15 34.41 -29.34
CA ASP A 790 25.30 34.66 -28.46
C ASP A 790 26.45 35.27 -29.27
N GLU A 791 26.61 36.60 -29.15
CA GLU A 791 27.63 37.36 -29.89
C GLU A 791 29.03 36.79 -29.70
N LYS A 792 29.38 36.45 -28.46
CA LYS A 792 30.72 36.01 -28.10
C LYS A 792 31.03 34.66 -28.74
N ARG A 793 30.08 33.72 -28.69
CA ARG A 793 30.26 32.39 -29.29
C ARG A 793 30.21 32.43 -30.80
N LEU A 794 29.34 33.25 -31.39
CA LEU A 794 29.30 33.48 -32.84
C LEU A 794 30.63 34.09 -33.33
N ARG A 795 31.17 35.09 -32.62
CA ARG A 795 32.49 35.69 -32.90
C ARG A 795 33.58 34.63 -32.91
N GLN A 796 33.62 33.80 -31.87
CA GLN A 796 34.61 32.73 -31.74
C GLN A 796 34.55 31.72 -32.90
N ILE A 797 33.34 31.33 -33.33
CA ILE A 797 33.12 30.44 -34.48
C ILE A 797 33.69 31.07 -35.77
N LEU A 798 33.30 32.31 -36.08
CA LEU A 798 33.68 32.97 -37.34
C LEU A 798 35.18 33.31 -37.38
N VAL A 799 35.73 33.81 -36.28
CA VAL A 799 37.17 34.12 -36.15
C VAL A 799 38.01 32.87 -36.39
N ASN A 800 37.63 31.73 -35.80
CA ASN A 800 38.35 30.47 -36.00
C ASN A 800 38.32 29.99 -37.46
N LEU A 801 37.18 30.11 -38.15
CA LEU A 801 37.05 29.66 -39.54
C LEU A 801 37.80 30.58 -40.52
N ILE A 802 37.64 31.90 -40.40
CA ILE A 802 38.28 32.88 -41.29
C ILE A 802 39.79 32.90 -41.06
N SER A 803 40.24 32.86 -39.80
CA SER A 803 41.66 32.78 -39.49
C SER A 803 42.30 31.51 -40.07
N ASN A 804 41.63 30.36 -39.99
CA ASN A 804 42.12 29.13 -40.61
C ASN A 804 42.20 29.24 -42.14
N ALA A 805 41.18 29.83 -42.80
CA ALA A 805 41.17 30.02 -44.25
C ALA A 805 42.36 30.89 -44.73
N ILE A 806 42.61 32.03 -44.07
CA ILE A 806 43.75 32.90 -44.38
C ILE A 806 45.08 32.21 -44.05
N LYS A 807 45.14 31.49 -42.93
CA LYS A 807 46.35 30.80 -42.50
C LYS A 807 46.78 29.72 -43.50
N PHE A 808 45.86 28.93 -44.03
CA PHE A 808 46.14 27.77 -44.87
C PHE A 808 46.07 28.03 -46.39
N THR A 809 45.86 29.28 -46.79
CA THR A 809 45.97 29.73 -48.18
C THR A 809 47.21 30.60 -48.32
N ASP A 810 48.16 30.20 -49.16
CA ASP A 810 49.40 30.94 -49.36
C ASP A 810 49.26 31.97 -50.50
N GLU A 811 48.60 31.60 -51.59
CA GLU A 811 48.23 32.47 -52.72
C GLU A 811 46.79 32.17 -53.15
N GLY A 812 46.07 33.16 -53.66
CA GLY A 812 44.69 33.00 -54.16
C GLY A 812 43.64 33.79 -53.36
N THR A 813 42.45 33.22 -53.19
CA THR A 813 41.27 33.94 -52.70
C THR A 813 40.66 33.29 -51.46
N VAL A 814 40.27 34.10 -50.49
CA VAL A 814 39.43 33.70 -49.35
C VAL A 814 38.09 34.43 -49.47
N THR A 815 36.99 33.68 -49.48
CA THR A 815 35.62 34.20 -49.62
C THR A 815 34.83 33.94 -48.35
N PHE A 816 34.16 34.97 -47.82
CA PHE A 816 33.25 34.86 -46.69
C PHE A 816 31.84 35.33 -47.10
N ASP A 817 30.91 34.38 -47.23
CA ASP A 817 29.54 34.66 -47.66
C ASP A 817 28.51 34.41 -46.55
N VAL A 818 27.55 35.32 -46.41
CA VAL A 818 26.47 35.22 -45.42
C VAL A 818 25.11 35.13 -46.10
N GLY A 819 24.53 33.93 -46.11
CA GLY A 819 23.15 33.69 -46.51
C GLY A 819 22.17 33.84 -45.35
N TYR A 820 20.93 34.26 -45.63
CA TYR A 820 19.86 34.31 -44.63
C TYR A 820 18.53 33.92 -45.26
N ARG A 821 17.86 32.90 -44.68
CA ARG A 821 16.54 32.44 -45.12
C ARG A 821 15.79 31.82 -43.94
N SER A 822 14.50 32.16 -43.79
CA SER A 822 13.61 31.57 -42.78
C SER A 822 14.20 31.56 -41.36
N GLN A 823 14.79 32.68 -40.93
CA GLN A 823 15.45 32.83 -39.63
C GLN A 823 16.73 32.01 -39.40
N VAL A 824 17.26 31.36 -40.44
CA VAL A 824 18.54 30.64 -40.40
C VAL A 824 19.57 31.42 -41.21
N ALA A 825 20.69 31.74 -40.57
CA ALA A 825 21.86 32.29 -41.23
C ALA A 825 22.83 31.18 -41.60
N SER A 826 23.36 31.24 -42.82
CA SER A 826 24.40 30.33 -43.31
C SER A 826 25.68 31.12 -43.56
N PHE A 827 26.69 30.89 -42.73
CA PHE A 827 28.03 31.44 -42.85
C PHE A 827 28.90 30.47 -43.65
N THR A 828 29.36 30.88 -44.83
CA THR A 828 30.21 30.06 -45.70
C THR A 828 31.58 30.71 -45.82
N VAL A 829 32.64 30.01 -45.40
CA VAL A 829 34.03 30.45 -45.54
C VAL A 829 34.70 29.49 -46.52
N SER A 830 35.15 30.01 -47.65
CA SER A 830 35.80 29.25 -48.73
C SER A 830 37.21 29.76 -48.97
N ASP A 831 38.16 28.86 -49.14
CA ASP A 831 39.56 29.17 -49.38
C ASP A 831 40.09 28.36 -50.57
N THR A 832 41.02 28.92 -51.35
CA THR A 832 41.69 28.23 -52.46
C THR A 832 43.03 27.64 -52.03
N GLY A 833 43.20 27.34 -50.74
CA GLY A 833 44.44 26.83 -50.20
C GLY A 833 44.68 25.36 -50.50
N ARG A 834 45.53 24.73 -49.69
CA ARG A 834 45.96 23.32 -49.87
C ARG A 834 44.87 22.25 -49.72
N GLY A 835 43.65 22.62 -49.34
CA GLY A 835 42.57 21.68 -49.09
C GLY A 835 42.85 20.64 -47.99
N ILE A 836 41.90 19.72 -47.79
CA ILE A 836 41.92 18.67 -46.77
C ILE A 836 41.66 17.33 -47.47
N ALA A 837 42.52 16.34 -47.21
CA ALA A 837 42.36 15.01 -47.79
C ALA A 837 41.09 14.31 -47.26
N GLN A 838 40.42 13.51 -48.11
CA GLN A 838 39.16 12.83 -47.78
C GLN A 838 39.23 12.02 -46.46
N LYS A 839 40.37 11.37 -46.19
CA LYS A 839 40.62 10.58 -44.97
C LYS A 839 40.68 11.42 -43.69
N ASP A 840 41.00 12.70 -43.81
CA ASP A 840 41.19 13.60 -42.67
C ASP A 840 39.93 14.42 -42.34
N LEU A 841 38.94 14.48 -43.25
CA LEU A 841 37.70 15.26 -43.07
C LEU A 841 36.90 14.91 -41.81
N ALA A 842 36.90 13.63 -41.38
CA ALA A 842 36.26 13.23 -40.13
C ALA A 842 37.10 13.61 -38.90
N ARG A 843 38.43 13.60 -39.06
CA ARG A 843 39.45 13.73 -38.01
C ARG A 843 39.73 15.17 -37.61
N ILE A 844 39.53 16.14 -38.51
CA ILE A 844 39.79 17.57 -38.24
C ILE A 844 38.98 18.15 -37.06
N TYR A 845 37.92 17.47 -36.64
CA TYR A 845 37.10 17.87 -35.50
C TYR A 845 37.51 17.20 -34.18
N GLU A 846 38.41 16.22 -34.20
CA GLU A 846 38.90 15.54 -32.99
C GLU A 846 39.90 16.44 -32.23
N PRO A 847 39.81 16.54 -30.89
CA PRO A 847 40.71 17.37 -30.10
C PRO A 847 42.18 17.01 -30.31
N PHE A 848 43.05 18.02 -30.43
CA PHE A 848 44.50 17.88 -30.59
C PHE A 848 44.95 17.19 -31.89
N GLN A 849 44.03 16.82 -32.78
CA GLN A 849 44.40 16.29 -34.08
C GLN A 849 44.76 17.41 -35.06
N ARG A 850 45.85 17.19 -35.77
CA ARG A 850 46.30 18.01 -36.89
C ARG A 850 46.37 17.10 -38.12
N GLY A 851 45.89 17.56 -39.27
CA GLY A 851 45.96 16.79 -40.52
C GLY A 851 47.40 16.50 -40.92
N GLU A 852 47.62 15.52 -41.82
CA GLU A 852 48.96 15.08 -42.26
C GLU A 852 49.83 16.18 -42.90
N ALA A 853 49.22 17.32 -43.22
CA ALA A 853 49.85 18.46 -43.88
C ALA A 853 50.81 19.29 -42.99
N ASP A 854 51.14 18.84 -41.77
CA ASP A 854 52.15 19.47 -40.88
C ASP A 854 53.57 18.88 -41.05
N SER A 855 53.76 17.87 -41.91
CA SER A 855 55.08 17.26 -42.15
C SER A 855 56.03 18.11 -43.01
N VAL A 856 55.56 19.19 -43.63
CA VAL A 856 56.34 19.99 -44.60
C VAL A 856 56.69 21.41 -44.09
N ARG A 857 55.86 22.04 -43.24
CA ARG A 857 56.17 23.31 -42.54
C ARG A 857 55.40 23.41 -41.21
N PRO A 858 56.05 23.56 -40.05
CA PRO A 858 55.36 23.72 -38.77
C PRO A 858 54.65 25.09 -38.70
N MET A 859 53.32 25.07 -38.72
CA MET A 859 52.49 26.27 -38.58
C MET A 859 51.88 26.35 -37.16
N PRO A 860 51.91 27.50 -36.48
CA PRO A 860 51.45 27.62 -35.09
C PRO A 860 49.93 27.45 -34.95
N GLY A 861 49.45 26.46 -34.19
CA GLY A 861 48.02 26.26 -33.89
C GLY A 861 47.72 24.95 -33.17
N LEU A 862 46.76 24.92 -32.25
CA LEU A 862 46.64 23.89 -31.20
C LEU A 862 45.83 22.64 -31.58
N GLY A 863 45.18 22.63 -32.74
CA GLY A 863 44.28 21.54 -33.13
C GLY A 863 42.96 21.51 -32.34
N LEU A 864 42.62 22.58 -31.62
CA LEU A 864 41.37 22.68 -30.84
C LEU A 864 40.31 23.57 -31.51
N GLY A 865 40.71 24.47 -32.42
CA GLY A 865 39.82 25.48 -32.98
C GLY A 865 38.59 24.90 -33.67
N LEU A 866 38.76 23.89 -34.53
CA LEU A 866 37.64 23.24 -35.24
C LEU A 866 36.78 22.36 -34.31
N THR A 867 37.40 21.69 -33.34
CA THR A 867 36.68 20.95 -32.28
C THR A 867 35.77 21.88 -31.49
N ILE A 868 36.30 23.03 -31.03
CA ILE A 868 35.55 24.05 -30.30
C ILE A 868 34.46 24.63 -31.20
N THR A 869 34.76 24.97 -32.45
CA THR A 869 33.77 25.48 -33.39
C THR A 869 32.62 24.50 -33.61
N ARG A 870 32.88 23.19 -33.73
CA ARG A 870 31.83 22.16 -33.86
C ARG A 870 31.00 22.03 -32.59
N LEU A 871 31.64 22.00 -31.43
CA LEU A 871 30.96 21.93 -30.14
C LEU A 871 30.06 23.16 -29.92
N LEU A 872 30.58 24.37 -30.12
CA LEU A 872 29.82 25.62 -30.00
C LEU A 872 28.67 25.70 -30.99
N THR A 873 28.89 25.31 -32.25
CA THR A 873 27.83 25.28 -33.28
C THR A 873 26.70 24.35 -32.86
N ASN A 874 27.02 23.15 -32.36
CA ASN A 874 26.02 22.19 -31.87
C ASN A 874 25.30 22.72 -30.62
N THR A 875 26.01 23.36 -29.68
CA THR A 875 25.39 23.94 -28.47
C THR A 875 24.45 25.11 -28.79
N LEU A 876 24.74 25.89 -29.85
CA LEU A 876 23.83 26.92 -30.38
C LEU A 876 22.68 26.33 -31.22
N GLY A 877 22.53 25.01 -31.30
CA GLY A 877 21.49 24.33 -32.07
C GLY A 877 21.69 24.38 -33.59
N GLY A 878 22.92 24.64 -34.05
CA GLY A 878 23.29 24.72 -35.46
C GLY A 878 24.02 23.49 -35.99
N GLU A 879 24.44 23.58 -37.25
CA GLU A 879 25.21 22.54 -37.94
C GLU A 879 26.46 23.16 -38.61
N ILE A 880 27.61 22.51 -38.50
CA ILE A 880 28.81 22.80 -39.29
C ILE A 880 29.08 21.66 -40.27
N SER A 881 29.37 22.01 -41.52
CA SER A 881 29.74 21.09 -42.59
C SER A 881 30.99 21.59 -43.32
N VAL A 882 31.77 20.66 -43.87
CA VAL A 882 32.97 20.95 -44.66
C VAL A 882 32.93 20.20 -45.97
N SER A 883 33.33 20.85 -47.05
CA SER A 883 33.62 20.25 -48.35
C SER A 883 35.02 20.70 -48.75
N SER A 884 35.92 19.78 -49.03
CA SER A 884 37.28 20.12 -49.42
C SER A 884 37.86 19.03 -50.30
N GLU A 885 38.68 19.44 -51.26
CA GLU A 885 39.48 18.57 -52.09
C GLU A 885 40.94 18.99 -51.94
N LYS A 886 41.84 18.01 -51.78
CA LYS A 886 43.26 18.28 -51.57
C LYS A 886 43.81 19.11 -52.75
N ASP A 887 44.57 20.14 -52.42
CA ASP A 887 45.22 21.10 -53.32
C ASP A 887 44.25 22.01 -54.13
N ASN A 888 42.92 21.90 -53.90
CA ASN A 888 41.87 22.71 -54.54
C ASN A 888 41.09 23.60 -53.56
N GLY A 889 41.50 23.64 -52.28
CA GLY A 889 40.87 24.48 -51.26
C GLY A 889 39.82 23.81 -50.38
N SER A 890 39.26 24.58 -49.44
CA SER A 890 38.25 24.10 -48.48
C SER A 890 37.07 25.06 -48.37
N THR A 891 35.89 24.52 -48.10
CA THR A 891 34.68 25.29 -47.84
C THR A 891 34.02 24.81 -46.55
N PHE A 892 33.98 25.67 -45.54
CA PHE A 892 33.29 25.45 -44.29
C PHE A 892 31.95 26.21 -44.29
N ARG A 893 30.86 25.50 -43.99
CA ARG A 893 29.52 26.09 -43.90
C ARG A 893 28.91 25.83 -42.54
N VAL A 894 28.63 26.91 -41.81
CA VAL A 894 27.93 26.91 -40.52
C VAL A 894 26.51 27.43 -40.71
N ARG A 895 25.51 26.70 -40.20
CA ARG A 895 24.11 27.13 -40.17
C ARG A 895 23.66 27.31 -38.74
N LEU A 896 23.15 28.50 -38.42
CA LEU A 896 22.68 28.86 -37.08
C LEU A 896 21.32 29.55 -37.18
N MET A 897 20.45 29.30 -36.20
CA MET A 897 19.20 30.04 -36.07
C MET A 897 19.52 31.45 -35.55
N LEU A 898 19.27 32.47 -36.37
CA LEU A 898 19.41 33.88 -36.04
C LEU A 898 18.04 34.55 -36.20
N SER A 899 17.23 34.44 -35.14
CA SER A 899 15.88 34.99 -35.13
C SER A 899 15.91 36.50 -35.32
N ALA A 900 15.24 36.98 -36.37
CA ALA A 900 15.14 38.41 -36.67
C ALA A 900 14.40 39.14 -35.55
N VAL A 901 14.95 40.25 -35.09
CA VAL A 901 14.28 41.14 -34.12
C VAL A 901 13.76 42.34 -34.90
N HIS A 902 12.43 42.44 -35.02
CA HIS A 902 11.78 43.60 -35.60
C HIS A 902 11.61 44.67 -34.52
N ARG A 903 12.49 45.68 -34.52
CA ARG A 903 12.25 46.92 -33.78
C ARG A 903 11.71 47.98 -34.74
N PRO A 904 10.59 48.66 -34.45
CA PRO A 904 10.29 49.92 -35.12
C PRO A 904 11.46 50.86 -34.84
N SER A 905 12.00 51.48 -35.88
CA SER A 905 13.20 52.32 -35.84
C SER A 905 13.05 53.49 -34.85
N THR A 906 13.41 53.28 -33.59
CA THR A 906 13.98 54.34 -32.75
C THR A 906 15.48 54.21 -32.89
N ALA A 907 16.08 54.99 -33.80
CA ALA A 907 17.51 55.21 -33.74
C ALA A 907 17.89 55.53 -32.28
N PRO A 908 18.89 54.88 -31.69
CA PRO A 908 19.37 55.27 -30.37
C PRO A 908 19.69 56.77 -30.44
N ALA A 909 19.13 57.56 -29.52
CA ALA A 909 19.51 58.96 -29.41
C ALA A 909 21.05 59.02 -29.33
N ALA A 910 21.67 59.91 -30.12
CA ALA A 910 23.12 60.10 -30.10
C ALA A 910 23.60 60.17 -28.65
N GLU A 911 24.57 59.31 -28.29
CA GLU A 911 25.12 59.24 -26.94
C GLU A 911 25.59 60.63 -26.53
N LYS A 912 24.93 61.21 -25.52
CA LYS A 912 25.34 62.49 -24.97
C LYS A 912 26.51 62.23 -24.02
N THR A 913 27.69 62.77 -24.31
CA THR A 913 28.86 62.65 -23.43
C THR A 913 28.62 63.40 -22.12
N ILE A 914 28.70 62.71 -20.99
CA ILE A 914 28.62 63.33 -19.65
C ILE A 914 29.96 64.01 -19.36
N ARG A 915 29.93 65.28 -18.96
CA ARG A 915 31.12 66.06 -18.59
C ARG A 915 31.26 66.28 -17.09
N SER A 916 30.14 66.46 -16.38
CA SER A 916 30.09 66.70 -14.92
C SER A 916 28.67 66.45 -14.40
N TYR A 917 28.41 66.71 -13.12
CA TYR A 917 27.07 66.69 -12.51
C TYR A 917 26.79 67.97 -11.71
N SER A 918 25.51 68.31 -11.55
CA SER A 918 25.10 69.46 -10.74
C SER A 918 25.09 69.12 -9.25
N GLY A 919 25.68 69.98 -8.41
CA GLY A 919 25.63 69.87 -6.95
C GLY A 919 27.01 69.91 -6.28
N PRO A 920 27.11 69.66 -4.97
CA PRO A 920 28.39 69.56 -4.27
C PRO A 920 29.16 68.32 -4.72
N ARG A 921 30.51 68.40 -4.69
CA ARG A 921 31.36 67.25 -5.04
C ARG A 921 31.14 66.08 -4.08
N ARG A 922 30.92 64.89 -4.65
CA ARG A 922 30.68 63.62 -3.95
C ARG A 922 31.95 62.79 -3.86
N THR A 923 32.14 62.13 -2.73
CA THR A 923 33.28 61.25 -2.45
C THR A 923 32.88 59.78 -2.62
N ILE A 924 33.52 59.08 -3.55
CA ILE A 924 33.30 57.66 -3.82
C ILE A 924 34.52 56.87 -3.36
N VAL A 925 34.31 55.84 -2.53
CA VAL A 925 35.35 54.90 -2.11
C VAL A 925 35.29 53.65 -2.98
N VAL A 926 36.40 53.28 -3.61
CA VAL A 926 36.53 52.09 -4.46
C VAL A 926 37.44 51.09 -3.76
N VAL A 927 36.92 49.91 -3.46
CA VAL A 927 37.65 48.82 -2.80
C VAL A 927 37.74 47.63 -3.75
N ASP A 928 38.93 47.36 -4.24
CA ASP A 928 39.22 46.28 -5.20
C ASP A 928 40.68 45.87 -5.00
N ASP A 929 41.02 44.58 -4.99
CA ASP A 929 42.40 44.13 -4.82
C ASP A 929 43.25 44.34 -6.10
N ASN A 930 42.60 44.44 -7.26
CA ASN A 930 43.26 44.67 -8.54
C ASN A 930 43.54 46.18 -8.78
N GLU A 931 44.82 46.52 -8.96
CA GLU A 931 45.27 47.89 -9.20
C GLU A 931 44.73 48.49 -10.50
N ASP A 932 44.66 47.71 -11.59
CA ASP A 932 44.14 48.16 -12.88
C ASP A 932 42.65 48.55 -12.78
N HIS A 933 41.87 47.82 -11.97
CA HIS A 933 40.47 48.13 -11.74
C HIS A 933 40.28 49.42 -10.94
N ARG A 934 41.08 49.61 -9.87
CA ARG A 934 41.05 50.85 -9.08
C ARG A 934 41.44 52.05 -9.94
N GLU A 935 42.48 51.89 -10.75
CA GLU A 935 42.97 52.93 -11.65
C GLU A 935 41.96 53.26 -12.74
N LEU A 936 41.30 52.25 -13.34
CA LEU A 936 40.20 52.47 -14.28
C LEU A 936 39.05 53.27 -13.64
N MET A 937 38.62 52.91 -12.44
CA MET A 937 37.54 53.63 -11.74
C MET A 937 37.93 55.08 -11.46
N ARG A 938 39.19 55.32 -11.08
CA ARG A 938 39.72 56.68 -10.89
C ARG A 938 39.73 57.47 -12.20
N GLN A 939 40.22 56.87 -13.30
CA GLN A 939 40.26 57.50 -14.62
C GLN A 939 38.87 57.82 -15.18
N VAL A 940 37.85 57.02 -14.85
CA VAL A 940 36.48 57.27 -15.29
C VAL A 940 35.76 58.29 -14.41
N LEU A 941 35.88 58.20 -13.09
CA LEU A 941 35.06 58.99 -12.16
C LEU A 941 35.69 60.35 -11.83
N SER A 942 37.03 60.47 -11.78
CA SER A 942 37.68 61.74 -11.47
C SER A 942 37.41 62.85 -12.51
N PRO A 943 37.39 62.59 -13.84
CA PRO A 943 37.03 63.60 -14.83
C PRO A 943 35.59 64.11 -14.72
N LEU A 944 34.70 63.38 -14.05
CA LEU A 944 33.29 63.75 -13.83
C LEU A 944 33.07 64.56 -12.54
N ASP A 945 34.14 65.11 -11.93
CA ASP A 945 34.13 65.86 -10.66
C ASP A 945 33.85 65.03 -9.38
N PHE A 946 34.00 63.71 -9.40
CA PHE A 946 34.01 62.91 -8.17
C PHE A 946 35.36 62.93 -7.47
N VAL A 947 35.34 62.94 -6.14
CA VAL A 947 36.53 62.64 -5.32
C VAL A 947 36.59 61.13 -5.15
N VAL A 948 37.60 60.49 -5.74
CA VAL A 948 37.73 59.03 -5.73
C VAL A 948 38.82 58.63 -4.73
N LEU A 949 38.43 57.89 -3.70
CA LEU A 949 39.35 57.28 -2.74
C LEU A 949 39.44 55.78 -3.03
N THR A 950 40.65 55.22 -3.02
CA THR A 950 40.86 53.82 -3.40
C THR A 950 41.51 53.04 -2.27
N ALA A 951 41.03 51.83 -1.99
CA ALA A 951 41.64 50.89 -1.04
C ALA A 951 41.85 49.53 -1.71
N GLN A 952 42.98 48.87 -1.43
CA GLN A 952 43.31 47.57 -2.03
C GLN A 952 42.76 46.38 -1.23
N SER A 953 42.24 46.63 -0.03
CA SER A 953 41.70 45.58 0.84
C SER A 953 40.63 46.12 1.80
N GLY A 954 39.82 45.21 2.35
CA GLY A 954 38.81 45.55 3.36
C GLY A 954 39.37 46.22 4.63
N PRO A 955 40.45 45.72 5.25
CA PRO A 955 41.08 46.38 6.39
C PRO A 955 41.58 47.79 6.06
N GLU A 956 42.23 47.97 4.90
CA GLU A 956 42.69 49.29 4.45
C GLU A 956 41.51 50.24 4.22
N CYS A 957 40.39 49.76 3.67
CA CYS A 957 39.18 50.54 3.54
C CYS A 957 38.67 51.02 4.90
N LEU A 958 38.65 50.15 5.92
CA LEU A 958 38.20 50.51 7.27
C LEU A 958 39.10 51.58 7.90
N THR A 959 40.42 51.51 7.69
CA THR A 959 41.36 52.54 8.15
C THR A 959 41.23 53.84 7.34
N LEU A 960 41.05 53.75 6.01
CA LEU A 960 40.98 54.91 5.11
C LEU A 960 39.79 55.82 5.41
N ILE A 961 38.68 55.25 5.90
CA ILE A 961 37.46 56.01 6.19
C ILE A 961 37.43 56.59 7.62
N GLU A 962 38.42 56.30 8.47
CA GLU A 962 38.51 56.92 9.79
C GLU A 962 38.72 58.44 9.64
N GLY A 963 37.66 59.21 9.88
CA GLY A 963 37.67 60.67 9.75
C GLY A 963 37.17 61.22 8.41
N VAL A 964 36.81 60.35 7.45
CA VAL A 964 36.19 60.74 6.18
C VAL A 964 34.72 60.30 6.18
N LYS A 965 33.83 61.09 5.57
CA LYS A 965 32.42 60.68 5.31
C LYS A 965 32.22 60.43 3.81
N PRO A 966 32.40 59.19 3.33
CA PRO A 966 32.13 58.86 1.94
C PRO A 966 30.64 58.99 1.60
N ASP A 967 30.34 59.42 0.38
CA ASP A 967 28.98 59.48 -0.14
C ASP A 967 28.52 58.14 -0.74
N LEU A 968 29.45 57.29 -1.24
CA LEU A 968 29.13 55.96 -1.79
C LEU A 968 30.37 55.04 -1.78
N PHE A 969 30.15 53.73 -1.68
CA PHE A 969 31.20 52.72 -1.83
C PHE A 969 30.94 51.80 -3.02
N LEU A 970 32.00 51.50 -3.78
CA LEU A 970 32.07 50.43 -4.77
C LEU A 970 32.99 49.35 -4.21
N ILE A 971 32.47 48.15 -3.92
CA ILE A 971 33.20 47.12 -3.18
C ILE A 971 33.25 45.82 -3.98
N ASP A 972 34.45 45.30 -4.26
CA ASP A 972 34.61 43.97 -4.85
C ASP A 972 34.25 42.85 -3.86
N ILE A 973 33.52 41.84 -4.35
CA ILE A 973 33.14 40.69 -3.54
C ILE A 973 34.37 39.82 -3.21
N SER A 974 35.21 39.56 -4.22
CA SER A 974 36.25 38.54 -4.16
C SER A 974 37.62 39.13 -3.83
N MET A 975 37.75 39.69 -2.62
CA MET A 975 39.03 40.22 -2.12
C MET A 975 39.75 39.22 -1.19
N PRO A 976 41.10 39.16 -1.21
CA PRO A 976 41.90 38.34 -0.31
C PRO A 976 41.80 38.79 1.16
N GLY A 977 41.79 37.83 2.08
CA GLY A 977 41.79 38.09 3.53
C GLY A 977 40.42 38.47 4.10
N MET A 978 39.82 39.57 3.64
CA MET A 978 38.48 40.00 4.02
C MET A 978 37.60 40.13 2.76
N THR A 979 36.57 39.30 2.68
CA THR A 979 35.63 39.34 1.55
C THR A 979 34.79 40.62 1.56
N GLY A 980 34.30 41.04 0.38
CA GLY A 980 33.44 42.24 0.27
C GLY A 980 32.20 42.17 1.15
N TRP A 981 31.61 40.97 1.32
CA TRP A 981 30.48 40.75 2.23
C TRP A 981 30.85 41.04 3.69
N GLN A 982 32.00 40.55 4.16
CA GLN A 982 32.48 40.81 5.52
C GLN A 982 32.80 42.29 5.73
N LEU A 983 33.32 42.98 4.70
CA LEU A 983 33.56 44.42 4.75
C LEU A 983 32.24 45.20 4.89
N VAL A 984 31.22 44.87 4.09
CA VAL A 984 29.89 45.49 4.17
C VAL A 984 29.29 45.34 5.57
N THR A 985 29.32 44.13 6.15
CA THR A 985 28.83 43.91 7.52
C THR A 985 29.56 44.79 8.52
N LYS A 986 30.90 44.83 8.47
CA LYS A 986 31.70 45.69 9.37
C LYS A 986 31.44 47.17 9.18
N LEU A 987 31.23 47.63 7.95
CA LEU A 987 30.87 49.03 7.66
C LEU A 987 29.50 49.39 8.26
N ARG A 988 28.52 48.50 8.16
CA ARG A 988 27.20 48.70 8.78
C ARG A 988 27.25 48.65 10.30
N GLU A 989 27.97 47.70 10.88
CA GLU A 989 28.21 47.61 12.34
C GLU A 989 28.92 48.85 12.88
N ALA A 990 29.83 49.45 12.11
CA ALA A 990 30.50 50.71 12.43
C ALA A 990 29.62 51.96 12.23
N GLY A 991 28.35 51.80 11.84
CA GLY A 991 27.37 52.87 11.69
C GLY A 991 27.39 53.61 10.35
N GLN A 992 28.04 53.07 9.31
CA GLN A 992 28.11 53.72 8.01
C GLN A 992 26.77 53.61 7.25
N THR A 993 26.21 54.75 6.84
CA THR A 993 24.90 54.82 6.18
C THR A 993 24.95 55.08 4.67
N ALA A 994 26.14 55.37 4.11
CA ALA A 994 26.30 55.59 2.68
C ALA A 994 25.91 54.34 1.86
N PRO A 995 25.41 54.51 0.62
CA PRO A 995 25.15 53.40 -0.29
C PRO A 995 26.38 52.53 -0.53
N LEU A 996 26.21 51.21 -0.42
CA LEU A 996 27.25 50.21 -0.68
C LEU A 996 26.84 49.41 -1.93
N ILE A 997 27.60 49.54 -3.02
CA ILE A 997 27.36 48.81 -4.27
C ILE A 997 28.42 47.73 -4.43
N MET A 998 27.98 46.48 -4.61
CA MET A 998 28.85 45.32 -4.77
C MET A 998 29.29 45.16 -6.23
N LEU A 999 30.56 44.88 -6.49
CA LEU A 999 31.09 44.55 -7.82
C LEU A 999 31.30 43.03 -7.91
N SER A 1000 30.67 42.35 -8.87
CA SER A 1000 30.69 40.88 -8.99
C SER A 1000 31.11 40.41 -10.39
N ALA A 1001 31.97 39.40 -10.48
CA ALA A 1001 32.30 38.74 -11.74
C ALA A 1001 31.21 37.75 -12.25
N ASN A 1002 30.26 37.35 -11.40
CA ASN A 1002 29.19 36.41 -11.73
C ASN A 1002 27.83 36.94 -11.25
N ILE A 1003 27.05 37.54 -12.15
CA ILE A 1003 25.67 38.02 -11.87
C ILE A 1003 24.59 37.03 -12.36
N GLY A 1004 24.98 35.95 -13.05
CA GLY A 1004 24.05 34.99 -13.66
C GLY A 1004 23.59 33.82 -12.77
N ASP A 1005 24.17 33.62 -11.59
CA ASP A 1005 23.73 32.56 -10.67
C ASP A 1005 22.75 33.17 -9.67
N GLY A 1006 21.46 32.88 -9.86
CA GLY A 1006 20.39 33.18 -8.91
C GLY A 1006 20.51 32.41 -7.60
N THR A 1007 21.60 32.59 -6.88
CA THR A 1007 21.73 32.31 -5.45
C THR A 1007 21.70 33.62 -4.67
N VAL A 1008 20.63 34.40 -4.85
CA VAL A 1008 20.09 35.25 -3.79
C VAL A 1008 19.14 34.36 -2.98
N ALA A 1009 19.70 33.40 -2.25
CA ALA A 1009 18.97 32.55 -1.32
C ALA A 1009 19.96 31.94 -0.33
N GLY A 1010 20.27 32.70 0.73
CA GLY A 1010 21.03 32.16 1.84
C GLY A 1010 21.60 33.22 2.77
N ALA A 1011 20.79 33.61 3.76
CA ALA A 1011 21.18 34.20 5.04
C ALA A 1011 21.72 35.65 5.06
N GLY A 1012 20.84 36.58 5.44
CA GLY A 1012 21.22 37.76 6.22
C GLY A 1012 21.25 39.11 5.49
N GLU A 1013 20.25 39.94 5.83
CA GLU A 1013 20.38 41.39 6.10
C GLU A 1013 20.45 42.40 4.94
N ASP A 1014 19.63 43.46 5.08
CA ASP A 1014 19.48 44.71 4.29
C ASP A 1014 20.77 45.57 4.18
N ASN A 1015 21.95 44.95 4.16
CA ASN A 1015 23.21 45.65 4.43
C ASN A 1015 23.90 46.27 3.21
N HIS A 1016 23.51 45.94 1.96
CA HIS A 1016 24.03 46.57 0.73
C HIS A 1016 22.87 47.11 -0.14
N ASN A 1017 23.18 48.03 -1.06
CA ASN A 1017 22.16 48.80 -1.79
C ASN A 1017 21.99 48.39 -3.26
N ASP A 1018 23.04 47.86 -3.90
CA ASP A 1018 22.99 47.42 -5.29
C ASP A 1018 24.17 46.50 -5.64
N ALA A 1019 24.14 45.89 -6.84
CA ALA A 1019 25.27 45.12 -7.38
C ALA A 1019 25.48 45.36 -8.88
N ILE A 1020 26.74 45.46 -9.31
CA ILE A 1020 27.15 45.71 -10.71
C ILE A 1020 28.11 44.60 -11.19
N ALA A 1021 27.90 44.11 -12.42
CA ALA A 1021 28.72 43.06 -13.01
C ALA A 1021 30.08 43.60 -13.44
N LYS A 1022 31.12 42.79 -13.30
CA LYS A 1022 32.43 43.00 -13.92
C LYS A 1022 32.50 42.22 -15.25
N PRO A 1023 33.05 42.78 -16.34
CA PRO A 1023 33.62 44.12 -16.46
C PRO A 1023 32.55 45.21 -16.35
N VAL A 1024 32.87 46.27 -15.61
CA VAL A 1024 31.90 47.32 -15.28
C VAL A 1024 31.55 48.12 -16.53
N ASP A 1025 30.28 48.11 -16.91
CA ASP A 1025 29.75 49.02 -17.93
C ASP A 1025 29.68 50.43 -17.36
N ILE A 1026 30.44 51.36 -17.95
CA ILE A 1026 30.57 52.74 -17.47
C ILE A 1026 29.23 53.49 -17.49
N ARG A 1027 28.37 53.21 -18.47
CA ARG A 1027 27.04 53.83 -18.54
C ARG A 1027 26.16 53.33 -17.41
N HIS A 1028 26.16 52.01 -17.22
CA HIS A 1028 25.41 51.42 -16.11
C HIS A 1028 25.91 51.92 -14.75
N LEU A 1029 27.22 52.07 -14.59
CA LEU A 1029 27.82 52.67 -13.39
C LEU A 1029 27.32 54.10 -13.18
N CYS A 1030 27.37 54.96 -14.20
CA CYS A 1030 26.89 56.34 -14.11
C CYS A 1030 25.39 56.39 -13.77
N ASP A 1031 24.57 55.51 -14.36
CA ASP A 1031 23.14 55.45 -14.05
C ASP A 1031 22.89 55.08 -12.58
N ARG A 1032 23.61 54.08 -12.07
CA ARG A 1032 23.51 53.68 -10.65
C ARG A 1032 24.01 54.78 -9.72
N LEU A 1033 25.10 55.47 -10.06
CA LEU A 1033 25.58 56.62 -9.30
C LEU A 1033 24.54 57.74 -9.27
N ALA A 1034 23.89 58.04 -10.40
CA ALA A 1034 22.84 59.06 -10.46
C ALA A 1034 21.63 58.72 -9.57
N VAL A 1035 21.22 57.44 -9.54
CA VAL A 1035 20.12 56.97 -8.70
C VAL A 1035 20.49 57.02 -7.21
N HIS A 1036 21.63 56.46 -6.81
CA HIS A 1036 22.00 56.33 -5.40
C HIS A 1036 22.51 57.63 -4.77
N LEU A 1037 23.05 58.55 -5.57
CA LEU A 1037 23.52 59.87 -5.11
C LEU A 1037 22.56 61.03 -5.46
N GLY A 1038 21.48 60.76 -6.21
CA GLY A 1038 20.50 61.76 -6.62
C GLY A 1038 21.06 62.83 -7.57
N LEU A 1039 21.93 62.44 -8.50
CA LEU A 1039 22.67 63.38 -9.38
C LEU A 1039 21.89 63.73 -10.64
N LYS A 1040 22.12 64.96 -11.16
CA LYS A 1040 21.74 65.36 -12.51
C LYS A 1040 22.99 65.62 -13.34
N TRP A 1041 23.15 64.86 -14.43
CA TRP A 1041 24.29 64.95 -15.34
C TRP A 1041 24.25 66.21 -16.22
N ILE A 1042 25.42 66.78 -16.50
CA ILE A 1042 25.65 67.87 -17.45
C ILE A 1042 26.34 67.29 -18.69
N TYR A 1043 25.75 67.51 -19.86
CA TYR A 1043 26.21 66.90 -21.12
C TYR A 1043 26.99 67.90 -21.99
N GLU A 1044 27.89 67.37 -22.82
CA GLU A 1044 28.76 68.16 -23.70
C GLU A 1044 27.99 69.01 -24.73
N ALA A 1045 26.84 68.53 -25.21
CA ALA A 1045 25.97 69.26 -26.15
C ALA A 1045 25.32 70.53 -25.55
N ASP A 1046 25.32 70.66 -24.21
CA ASP A 1046 24.77 71.82 -23.51
C ASP A 1046 25.84 72.92 -23.27
N MET A 1047 27.08 72.74 -23.78
CA MET A 1047 28.18 73.70 -23.70
C MET A 1047 28.43 74.45 -25.03
N PRO A 1048 28.88 75.72 -25.00
CA PRO A 1048 29.19 76.49 -26.21
C PRO A 1048 30.48 76.00 -26.92
N PRO A 1049 30.54 75.97 -28.27
CA PRO A 1049 31.65 75.39 -29.04
C PRO A 1049 32.89 76.33 -29.18
N SER A 1050 34.09 75.74 -29.25
CA SER A 1050 35.40 76.41 -29.48
C SER A 1050 36.00 76.08 -30.86
N PRO A 1051 36.85 76.95 -31.47
CA PRO A 1051 37.23 76.91 -32.89
C PRO A 1051 38.42 75.98 -33.26
N SER A 1052 38.46 75.53 -34.52
CA SER A 1052 39.39 74.56 -35.14
C SER A 1052 40.69 75.16 -35.77
N PRO A 1053 41.77 74.37 -36.01
CA PRO A 1053 43.11 74.84 -36.44
C PRO A 1053 43.42 74.82 -37.98
N PRO A 1054 44.53 75.45 -38.44
CA PRO A 1054 44.79 75.86 -39.85
C PRO A 1054 45.61 74.87 -40.75
N PRO A 1055 45.81 75.12 -42.08
CA PRO A 1055 46.20 74.12 -43.10
C PRO A 1055 47.73 73.96 -43.40
N VAL A 1056 48.08 72.86 -44.10
CA VAL A 1056 49.43 72.25 -44.32
C VAL A 1056 50.25 72.86 -45.48
N ALA A 1057 51.59 72.89 -45.36
CA ALA A 1057 52.58 73.48 -46.30
C ALA A 1057 53.01 72.57 -47.49
N GLN A 1058 53.49 73.16 -48.59
CA GLN A 1058 53.91 72.49 -49.86
C GLN A 1058 55.25 71.73 -49.79
N ILE A 1059 55.39 70.67 -50.58
CA ILE A 1059 56.55 69.75 -50.62
C ILE A 1059 57.49 70.09 -51.77
N VAL A 1060 58.80 70.21 -51.48
CA VAL A 1060 59.87 70.60 -52.43
C VAL A 1060 60.73 69.37 -52.81
N HIS A 1061 61.24 69.33 -54.05
CA HIS A 1061 62.05 68.24 -54.60
C HIS A 1061 63.49 68.23 -54.02
N PRO A 1062 63.96 67.15 -53.36
CA PRO A 1062 65.24 67.13 -52.62
C PRO A 1062 66.50 66.94 -53.48
N GLY A 1063 66.37 66.80 -54.80
CA GLY A 1063 67.47 66.65 -55.77
C GLY A 1063 67.61 65.23 -56.33
N ALA A 1064 67.94 65.10 -57.62
CA ALA A 1064 67.87 63.83 -58.36
C ALA A 1064 68.76 62.72 -57.79
N ILE A 1065 69.95 63.07 -57.28
CA ILE A 1065 70.87 62.11 -56.64
C ILE A 1065 70.23 61.48 -55.39
N HIS A 1066 69.50 62.29 -54.60
CA HIS A 1066 68.86 61.81 -53.38
C HIS A 1066 67.66 60.91 -53.68
N ILE A 1067 66.89 61.21 -54.73
CA ILE A 1067 65.81 60.34 -55.22
C ILE A 1067 66.36 59.00 -55.70
N GLN A 1068 67.45 58.98 -56.47
CA GLN A 1068 68.09 57.74 -56.93
C GLN A 1068 68.64 56.88 -55.78
N ASP A 1069 69.29 57.51 -54.80
CA ASP A 1069 69.75 56.81 -53.60
C ASP A 1069 68.59 56.17 -52.84
N LEU A 1070 67.49 56.92 -52.66
CA LEU A 1070 66.28 56.44 -51.98
C LEU A 1070 65.58 55.32 -52.77
N GLN A 1071 65.55 55.40 -54.11
CA GLN A 1071 65.03 54.33 -54.96
C GLN A 1071 65.90 53.07 -54.82
N ARG A 1072 67.22 53.20 -54.89
CA ARG A 1072 68.15 52.07 -54.74
C ARG A 1072 68.03 51.40 -53.37
N LEU A 1073 67.90 52.19 -52.30
CA LEU A 1073 67.67 51.68 -50.95
C LEU A 1073 66.30 51.00 -50.82
N GLY A 1074 65.28 51.49 -51.53
CA GLY A 1074 63.96 50.87 -51.65
C GLY A 1074 63.97 49.54 -52.41
N GLU A 1075 64.67 49.46 -53.53
CA GLU A 1075 64.79 48.24 -54.35
C GLU A 1075 65.43 47.08 -53.59
N ILE A 1076 66.44 47.37 -52.77
CA ILE A 1076 67.08 46.35 -51.91
C ILE A 1076 66.35 46.14 -50.58
N GLY A 1077 65.25 46.86 -50.33
CA GLY A 1077 64.44 46.75 -49.11
C GLY A 1077 65.17 47.14 -47.82
N TYR A 1078 66.22 47.96 -47.90
CA TYR A 1078 67.07 48.28 -46.74
C TYR A 1078 66.52 49.45 -45.92
N ILE A 1079 65.47 49.19 -45.14
CA ILE A 1079 64.69 50.19 -44.37
C ILE A 1079 65.56 51.06 -43.46
N ARG A 1080 66.52 50.49 -42.72
CA ARG A 1080 67.44 51.28 -41.88
C ARG A 1080 68.28 52.28 -42.68
N GLY A 1081 68.63 51.93 -43.91
CA GLY A 1081 69.33 52.84 -44.83
C GLY A 1081 68.43 53.96 -45.33
N ILE A 1082 67.15 53.67 -45.61
CA ILE A 1082 66.14 54.66 -46.00
C ILE A 1082 65.91 55.65 -44.87
N GLU A 1083 65.67 55.17 -43.64
CA GLU A 1083 65.48 56.01 -42.45
C GLU A 1083 66.70 56.91 -42.18
N ALA A 1084 67.92 56.37 -42.31
CA ALA A 1084 69.14 57.15 -42.16
C ALA A 1084 69.27 58.25 -43.24
N LYS A 1085 68.93 57.93 -44.49
CA LYS A 1085 68.95 58.90 -45.60
C LYS A 1085 67.87 59.98 -45.46
N LEU A 1086 66.68 59.61 -44.98
CA LEU A 1086 65.59 60.54 -44.66
C LEU A 1086 65.96 61.49 -43.52
N ALA A 1087 66.59 60.97 -42.46
CA ALA A 1087 67.09 61.78 -41.35
C ALA A 1087 68.18 62.77 -41.81
N ASP A 1088 69.05 62.36 -42.76
CA ASP A 1088 70.06 63.25 -43.34
C ASP A 1088 69.43 64.35 -44.22
N LEU A 1089 68.43 64.00 -45.04
CA LEU A 1089 67.66 64.96 -45.84
C LEU A 1089 66.87 65.96 -44.98
N ALA A 1090 66.34 65.51 -43.84
CA ALA A 1090 65.56 66.33 -42.90
C ALA A 1090 66.39 67.40 -42.18
N ARG A 1091 67.73 67.33 -42.27
CA ARG A 1091 68.63 68.39 -41.77
C ARG A 1091 68.48 69.69 -42.55
N ASN A 1092 68.04 69.64 -43.81
CA ASN A 1092 67.66 70.82 -44.58
C ASN A 1092 66.16 71.08 -44.40
N THR A 1093 65.80 72.26 -43.89
CA THR A 1093 64.42 72.63 -43.55
C THR A 1093 63.46 72.59 -44.74
N ASP A 1094 63.97 72.80 -45.95
CA ASP A 1094 63.14 72.79 -47.17
C ASP A 1094 62.66 71.38 -47.55
N ASN A 1095 63.37 70.34 -47.09
CA ASN A 1095 63.05 68.93 -47.35
C ASN A 1095 62.19 68.30 -46.22
N LEU A 1096 61.87 69.04 -45.15
CA LEU A 1096 61.06 68.52 -44.04
C LEU A 1096 59.69 68.00 -44.50
N PRO A 1097 58.91 68.72 -45.33
CA PRO A 1097 57.63 68.20 -45.82
C PRO A 1097 57.80 66.93 -46.66
N PHE A 1098 58.86 66.85 -47.48
CA PHE A 1098 59.18 65.67 -48.30
C PHE A 1098 59.54 64.47 -47.42
N THR A 1099 60.40 64.67 -46.43
CA THR A 1099 60.87 63.60 -45.54
C THR A 1099 59.79 63.13 -44.57
N GLN A 1100 58.88 64.01 -44.14
CA GLN A 1100 57.70 63.65 -43.35
C GLN A 1100 56.72 62.81 -44.16
N GLU A 1101 56.40 63.22 -45.40
CA GLU A 1101 55.49 62.44 -46.24
C GLU A 1101 56.12 61.11 -46.68
N LEU A 1102 57.38 61.10 -47.15
CA LEU A 1102 58.06 59.85 -47.47
C LEU A 1102 58.23 58.94 -46.23
N GLY A 1103 58.46 59.55 -45.07
CA GLY A 1103 58.55 58.88 -43.78
C GLY A 1103 57.26 58.17 -43.35
N THR A 1104 56.08 58.70 -43.71
CA THR A 1104 54.81 58.01 -43.42
C THR A 1104 54.69 56.68 -44.15
N TYR A 1105 55.14 56.58 -45.40
CA TYR A 1105 55.15 55.30 -46.13
C TYR A 1105 56.16 54.31 -45.52
N VAL A 1106 57.33 54.79 -45.08
CA VAL A 1106 58.34 53.93 -44.43
C VAL A 1106 57.85 53.41 -43.07
N GLN A 1107 57.23 54.27 -42.24
CA GLN A 1107 56.64 53.87 -40.96
C GLN A 1107 55.47 52.90 -41.13
N ALA A 1108 54.69 53.04 -42.20
CA ALA A 1108 53.61 52.13 -42.56
C ALA A 1108 54.08 50.85 -43.26
N PHE A 1109 55.40 50.68 -43.50
CA PHE A 1109 55.98 49.59 -44.31
C PHE A 1109 55.39 49.49 -45.74
N ASP A 1110 54.86 50.59 -46.26
CA ASP A 1110 54.29 50.67 -47.61
C ASP A 1110 55.38 50.98 -48.64
N LEU A 1111 56.15 49.95 -49.02
CA LEU A 1111 57.22 50.07 -50.00
C LEU A 1111 56.70 50.37 -51.42
N ALA A 1112 55.45 49.99 -51.72
CA ALA A 1112 54.81 50.30 -53.00
C ALA A 1112 54.44 51.79 -53.08
N GLY A 1113 53.82 52.34 -52.02
CA GLY A 1113 53.55 53.77 -51.87
C GLY A 1113 54.83 54.60 -51.84
N TYR A 1114 55.87 54.13 -51.14
CA TYR A 1114 57.20 54.72 -51.15
C TYR A 1114 57.81 54.82 -52.56
N ALA A 1115 57.79 53.72 -53.32
CA ALA A 1115 58.31 53.70 -54.69
C ALA A 1115 57.49 54.59 -55.63
N HIS A 1116 56.16 54.58 -55.50
CA HIS A 1116 55.26 55.42 -56.30
C HIS A 1116 55.47 56.91 -56.00
N PHE A 1117 55.60 57.28 -54.74
CA PHE A 1117 55.88 58.65 -54.33
C PHE A 1117 57.21 59.14 -54.88
N LEU A 1118 58.29 58.33 -54.79
CA LEU A 1118 59.59 58.68 -55.39
C LEU A 1118 59.54 58.79 -56.91
N LYS A 1119 58.77 57.94 -57.59
CA LYS A 1119 58.61 57.98 -59.05
C LYS A 1119 57.98 59.29 -59.53
N ARG A 1120 57.03 59.84 -58.76
CA ARG A 1120 56.39 61.14 -59.05
C ARG A 1120 57.38 62.32 -59.09
N PHE A 1121 58.52 62.20 -58.40
CA PHE A 1121 59.57 63.22 -58.40
C PHE A 1121 60.72 62.88 -59.37
N ALA A 1122 60.87 61.62 -59.80
CA ALA A 1122 61.88 61.20 -60.78
C ALA A 1122 61.55 61.59 -62.24
N ASP A 1123 60.27 61.75 -62.60
CA ASP A 1123 59.84 62.05 -63.98
C ASP A 1123 59.86 63.55 -64.35
N ASN A 1124 60.27 64.44 -63.44
CA ASN A 1124 60.20 65.90 -63.61
C ASN A 1124 61.53 66.59 -64.02
N ASP A 1125 62.55 65.83 -64.46
CA ASP A 1125 63.90 66.37 -64.74
C ASP A 1125 64.40 66.10 -66.17
N THR A 1126 63.53 66.36 -67.17
CA THR A 1126 63.95 66.45 -68.59
C THR A 1126 63.49 67.75 -69.26
N GLY A 1127 64.29 68.81 -69.09
CA GLY A 1127 64.47 69.98 -70.00
C GLY A 1127 63.26 70.93 -70.20
N ASP A 1128 63.39 72.25 -70.31
CA ASP A 1128 64.54 73.10 -70.62
C ASP A 1128 64.23 74.55 -70.20
N GLY A 1129 65.27 75.30 -69.83
CA GLY A 1129 65.25 76.76 -69.86
C GLY A 1129 65.66 77.27 -71.24
N THR A 1130 64.77 78.01 -71.91
CA THR A 1130 65.03 79.24 -72.70
C THR A 1130 63.78 79.68 -73.48
N THR A 1131 62.96 80.52 -72.84
CA THR A 1131 62.61 81.90 -73.27
C THR A 1131 62.00 82.63 -72.09
#